data_AF-A0A1H3X1A9-F1
#
_entry.id   AF-A0A1H3X1A9-F1
#
_cell.length_a   1.000
_cell.length_b   1.000
_cell.length_c   1.000
_cell.angle_alpha   90.00
_cell.angle_beta   90.00
_cell.angle_gamma   90.00
#
_symmetry.space_group_name_H-M   'P 1'
#
loop_
_entity.id
_entity.type
_entity.pdbx_description
1 polymer ?
#
loop_
_entity_poly.entity_id
_entity_poly.type
_entity_poly.pdbx_seq_one_letter_code
_entity_poly.pdbx_strand_id
1 'polypeptide(L)'
;MKKIFYLLIGVLLVITTGCSKKFLEDMQPYNQYGEDQVFSNEELTEWYIARLYNYYFVSYKNPLQNVIGLYNTNRSNMTEEIGGTIPDYINSTKTLVNATDADTYYGTTSSSVTNNPYTRIRYCNDLLEKMEEPVSDPLSADFKKEAKGQAYMLRALQYFDLVRVYGGVPLVLSVQNNSTTDASIQTPRSSSSECFAQIIKDLDSAAALLPMVWDDLSDNYGKFTAAAAIAMKSRVLLTAASPLFNKDWDNQGSEKWKAALQAGLDAETKLTAAGYGLYGSSAKDWSNMAFTGNTAFNKEAIMVFLFSSSSTSSEGYNNTWEDQLRPKDYDGDGGLSATKQMLDLFPLASGQRPTAANGYVDTFFFENRDPRFYRTFEFSGEKWGIKGNENKTTWFYRWKKTESGSATYYGTNQTNSPAIVRKNSNPNADSTGYSYSNTSIIEYRYAELLLNIAECYAATGDISHAIEYIGKIRARVGIPSDNNYGVGNLSTKYQAIEAVLYERRVELAYEGKRFWDIQRWMLYDNTDKSGSSVSKLGLTPINGTAREGYYWQAKDYSDSDPLTAEDRSILIDPDAADFKAQLDSLKAIYQAHFVMTPLDKPWDQVNSTATTIEFQPNYYLSGLPASVLSTNSWLEQNQGWNDYSGATGSFDYQN
;
A
#
# COMPACT_ATOMS: atom_id res chain seq x y z
N MET A 1 -27.17 -81.17 -1.71
CA MET A 1 -26.63 -80.15 -0.76
C MET A 1 -25.11 -79.96 -0.86
N LYS A 2 -24.28 -81.01 -0.96
CA LYS A 2 -22.80 -80.84 -1.04
C LYS A 2 -22.28 -80.12 -2.31
N LYS A 3 -22.98 -80.18 -3.46
CA LYS A 3 -22.53 -79.53 -4.71
C LYS A 3 -22.85 -78.03 -4.80
N ILE A 4 -23.85 -77.54 -4.06
CA ILE A 4 -24.20 -76.10 -3.99
C ILE A 4 -23.27 -75.34 -3.03
N PHE A 5 -22.76 -76.02 -2.00
CA PHE A 5 -21.82 -75.42 -1.05
C PHE A 5 -20.46 -75.09 -1.68
N TYR A 6 -19.94 -75.94 -2.57
CA TYR A 6 -18.71 -75.66 -3.31
C TYR A 6 -18.88 -74.59 -4.39
N LEU A 7 -20.08 -74.43 -4.96
CA LEU A 7 -20.37 -73.35 -5.90
C LEU A 7 -20.43 -71.99 -5.19
N LEU A 8 -20.98 -71.95 -3.98
CA LEU A 8 -21.02 -70.75 -3.12
C LEU A 8 -19.64 -70.36 -2.60
N ILE A 9 -18.77 -71.32 -2.28
CA ILE A 9 -17.37 -71.03 -1.90
C ILE A 9 -16.54 -70.57 -3.11
N GLY A 10 -16.80 -71.12 -4.31
CA GLY A 10 -16.16 -70.68 -5.55
C GLY A 10 -16.55 -69.27 -5.98
N VAL A 11 -17.80 -68.85 -5.77
CA VAL A 11 -18.27 -67.49 -6.08
C VAL A 11 -17.84 -66.48 -5.01
N LEU A 12 -17.67 -66.89 -3.74
CA LEU A 12 -17.15 -66.01 -2.68
C LEU A 12 -15.65 -65.73 -2.83
N LEU A 13 -14.89 -66.61 -3.49
CA LEU A 13 -13.44 -66.44 -3.71
C LEU A 13 -13.09 -65.52 -4.90
N VAL A 14 -14.03 -65.22 -5.79
CA VAL A 14 -13.81 -64.34 -6.97
C VAL A 14 -14.09 -62.86 -6.67
N ILE A 15 -14.56 -62.50 -5.46
CA ILE A 15 -14.82 -61.10 -5.05
C ILE A 15 -13.64 -60.49 -4.26
N THR A 16 -12.52 -61.23 -4.09
CA THR A 16 -11.35 -60.73 -3.35
C THR A 16 -10.26 -60.10 -4.20
N THR A 17 -10.47 -59.90 -5.51
CA THR A 17 -9.69 -58.89 -6.25
C THR A 17 -10.24 -57.52 -5.88
N GLY A 18 -9.92 -57.06 -4.66
CA GLY A 18 -10.02 -55.66 -4.32
C GLY A 18 -9.35 -54.85 -5.42
N CYS A 19 -9.96 -53.73 -5.80
CA CYS A 19 -9.34 -52.75 -6.67
C CYS A 19 -7.91 -52.55 -6.15
N SER A 20 -6.91 -52.96 -6.94
CA SER A 20 -5.52 -52.75 -6.54
C SER A 20 -5.38 -51.28 -6.15
N LYS A 21 -4.64 -50.96 -5.08
CA LYS A 21 -4.32 -49.56 -4.75
C LYS A 21 -3.83 -48.81 -6.00
N LYS A 22 -3.09 -49.52 -6.86
CA LYS A 22 -2.68 -49.09 -8.19
C LYS A 22 -3.83 -48.66 -9.11
N PHE A 23 -4.97 -49.36 -9.17
CA PHE A 23 -6.14 -48.93 -9.96
C PHE A 23 -6.80 -47.64 -9.42
N LEU A 24 -6.78 -47.43 -8.10
CA LEU A 24 -7.29 -46.19 -7.50
C LEU A 24 -6.28 -45.04 -7.60
N GLU A 25 -4.98 -45.35 -7.57
CA GLU A 25 -3.89 -44.42 -7.89
C GLU A 25 -3.88 -44.04 -9.38
N ASP A 26 -4.19 -44.98 -10.28
CA ASP A 26 -4.25 -44.80 -11.74
C ASP A 26 -5.57 -44.12 -12.19
N MET A 27 -6.58 -43.99 -11.31
CA MET A 27 -7.82 -43.26 -11.55
C MET A 27 -7.75 -41.79 -11.09
N GLN A 28 -6.61 -41.13 -11.30
CA GLN A 28 -6.57 -39.67 -11.21
C GLN A 28 -7.45 -39.08 -12.32
N PRO A 29 -8.21 -37.99 -12.04
CA PRO A 29 -8.84 -37.24 -13.10
C PRO A 29 -7.75 -36.83 -14.12
N TYR A 30 -7.88 -37.22 -15.39
CA TYR A 30 -6.90 -36.84 -16.44
C TYR A 30 -6.72 -35.31 -16.59
N ASN A 31 -7.56 -34.51 -15.94
CA ASN A 31 -7.50 -33.05 -15.86
C ASN A 31 -6.92 -32.52 -14.53
N GLN A 32 -6.34 -33.36 -13.67
CA GLN A 32 -5.71 -32.96 -12.41
C GLN A 32 -4.34 -33.65 -12.26
N TYR A 33 -3.31 -32.87 -11.93
CA TYR A 33 -2.00 -33.40 -11.58
C TYR A 33 -1.99 -33.82 -10.10
N GLY A 34 -1.46 -35.00 -9.78
CA GLY A 34 -1.25 -35.42 -8.39
C GLY A 34 -0.15 -34.58 -7.72
N GLU A 35 -0.18 -34.43 -6.39
CA GLU A 35 0.84 -33.65 -5.64
C GLU A 35 2.28 -34.10 -5.97
N ASP A 36 2.53 -35.41 -6.02
CA ASP A 36 3.85 -35.96 -6.36
C ASP A 36 4.31 -35.57 -7.77
N GLN A 37 3.38 -35.41 -8.71
CA GLN A 37 3.68 -34.99 -10.08
C GLN A 37 3.97 -33.48 -10.15
N VAL A 38 3.28 -32.66 -9.35
CA VAL A 38 3.51 -31.21 -9.31
C VAL A 38 4.91 -30.90 -8.79
N PHE A 39 5.32 -31.52 -7.68
CA PHE A 39 6.58 -31.20 -6.99
C PHE A 39 7.80 -32.02 -7.46
N SER A 40 7.64 -32.85 -8.48
CA SER A 40 8.75 -33.51 -9.19
C SER A 40 9.04 -32.87 -10.57
N ASN A 41 8.29 -31.84 -10.96
CA ASN A 41 8.44 -31.15 -12.22
C ASN A 41 8.58 -29.62 -12.00
N GLU A 42 9.66 -29.02 -12.50
CA GLU A 42 9.95 -27.59 -12.30
C GLU A 42 8.87 -26.69 -12.89
N GLU A 43 8.35 -27.02 -14.08
CA GLU A 43 7.29 -26.23 -14.74
C GLU A 43 5.98 -26.26 -13.93
N LEU A 44 5.57 -27.43 -13.46
CA LEU A 44 4.35 -27.56 -12.65
C LEU A 44 4.52 -26.91 -11.27
N THR A 45 5.70 -27.01 -10.66
CA THR A 45 6.00 -26.30 -9.41
C THR A 45 6.01 -24.79 -9.63
N GLU A 46 6.54 -24.31 -10.76
CA GLU A 46 6.51 -22.88 -11.12
C GLU A 46 5.06 -22.38 -11.29
N TRP A 47 4.16 -23.19 -11.86
CA TRP A 47 2.73 -22.84 -11.92
C TRP A 47 2.08 -22.77 -10.53
N TYR A 48 2.48 -23.64 -9.61
CA TYR A 48 2.06 -23.55 -8.20
C TYR A 48 2.52 -22.22 -7.60
N ILE A 49 3.78 -21.84 -7.80
CA ILE A 49 4.33 -20.55 -7.33
C ILE A 49 3.58 -19.39 -7.98
N ALA A 50 3.38 -19.38 -9.29
CA ALA A 50 2.62 -18.34 -9.98
C ALA A 50 1.19 -18.21 -9.44
N ARG A 51 0.55 -19.34 -9.09
CA ARG A 51 -0.77 -19.34 -8.44
C ARG A 51 -0.72 -18.75 -7.02
N LEU A 52 0.36 -18.93 -6.26
CA LEU A 52 0.57 -18.23 -5.00
C LEU A 52 0.64 -16.73 -5.18
N TYR A 53 1.49 -16.24 -6.09
CA TYR A 53 1.56 -14.80 -6.40
C TYR A 53 0.18 -14.25 -6.77
N ASN A 54 -0.56 -15.00 -7.58
CA ASN A 54 -1.94 -14.66 -7.89
C ASN A 54 -2.82 -14.53 -6.64
N TYR A 55 -2.84 -15.53 -5.75
CA TYR A 55 -3.63 -15.46 -4.52
C TYR A 55 -3.28 -14.26 -3.63
N TYR A 56 -2.03 -13.80 -3.67
CA TYR A 56 -1.58 -12.65 -2.90
C TYR A 56 -2.00 -11.32 -3.55
N PHE A 57 -1.75 -11.18 -4.85
CA PHE A 57 -1.73 -9.86 -5.50
C PHE A 57 -2.87 -9.60 -6.47
N VAL A 58 -3.73 -10.59 -6.76
CA VAL A 58 -4.93 -10.39 -7.62
C VAL A 58 -5.85 -9.29 -7.13
N SER A 59 -5.86 -9.04 -5.82
CA SER A 59 -6.67 -7.99 -5.25
C SER A 59 -6.14 -6.60 -5.57
N TYR A 60 -4.85 -6.43 -5.82
CA TYR A 60 -4.26 -5.14 -6.17
C TYR A 60 -4.70 -4.73 -7.58
N LYS A 61 -5.25 -3.54 -7.67
CA LYS A 61 -5.82 -2.86 -8.85
C LYS A 61 -5.39 -1.41 -8.90
N ASN A 62 -4.88 -0.85 -7.81
CA ASN A 62 -4.28 0.47 -7.74
C ASN A 62 -3.31 0.57 -6.54
N PRO A 63 -2.46 1.62 -6.49
CA PRO A 63 -1.49 1.83 -5.42
C PRO A 63 -2.08 2.08 -4.02
N LEU A 64 -3.38 2.38 -3.89
CA LEU A 64 -4.02 2.63 -2.59
C LEU A 64 -4.42 1.34 -1.88
N GLN A 65 -4.37 0.19 -2.57
CA GLN A 65 -4.53 -1.11 -1.93
C GLN A 65 -3.23 -1.50 -1.25
N ASN A 66 -3.31 -1.81 0.04
CA ASN A 66 -2.13 -1.91 0.90
C ASN A 66 -2.19 -3.08 1.88
N VAL A 67 -3.09 -4.04 1.64
CA VAL A 67 -3.22 -5.31 2.35
C VAL A 67 -3.43 -6.44 1.35
N ILE A 68 -2.65 -7.51 1.47
CA ILE A 68 -2.67 -8.70 0.61
C ILE A 68 -4.04 -9.38 0.65
N GLY A 69 -4.67 -9.56 -0.51
CA GLY A 69 -5.94 -10.28 -0.65
C GLY A 69 -7.19 -9.48 -0.24
N LEU A 70 -7.09 -8.17 0.05
CA LEU A 70 -8.25 -7.30 0.28
C LEU A 70 -8.59 -6.45 -0.95
N TYR A 71 -9.84 -6.53 -1.40
CA TYR A 71 -10.37 -5.81 -2.57
C TYR A 71 -10.99 -4.45 -2.20
N ASN A 72 -10.36 -3.72 -1.28
CA ASN A 72 -10.81 -2.39 -0.88
C ASN A 72 -9.62 -1.50 -0.50
N THR A 73 -9.88 -0.19 -0.40
CA THR A 73 -8.90 0.84 -0.03
C THR A 73 -9.23 1.49 1.31
N ASN A 74 -10.01 0.82 2.18
CA ASN A 74 -10.54 1.42 3.41
C ASN A 74 -9.45 2.06 4.28
N ARG A 75 -8.27 1.44 4.36
CA ARG A 75 -7.11 1.97 5.09
C ARG A 75 -6.63 3.31 4.54
N SER A 76 -6.48 3.42 3.22
CA SER A 76 -6.12 4.68 2.56
C SER A 76 -7.21 5.74 2.72
N ASN A 77 -8.48 5.33 2.76
CA ASN A 77 -9.64 6.20 2.98
C ASN A 77 -9.77 6.73 4.42
N MET A 78 -8.91 6.31 5.36
CA MET A 78 -8.87 6.86 6.72
C MET A 78 -7.79 7.94 6.91
N THR A 79 -7.09 8.30 5.84
CA THR A 79 -6.02 9.30 5.87
C THR A 79 -6.51 10.63 5.29
N GLU A 80 -5.71 11.67 5.46
CA GLU A 80 -5.95 12.98 4.83
C GLU A 80 -5.84 12.96 3.30
N GLU A 81 -5.31 11.89 2.69
CA GLU A 81 -5.10 11.79 1.25
C GLU A 81 -6.41 11.70 0.45
N ILE A 82 -7.45 11.08 1.04
CA ILE A 82 -8.71 10.74 0.35
C ILE A 82 -9.89 11.35 1.10
N GLY A 83 -10.56 12.35 0.53
CA GLY A 83 -11.74 13.01 1.13
C GLY A 83 -13.08 12.34 0.80
N GLY A 84 -14.05 12.48 1.68
CA GLY A 84 -15.47 12.17 1.40
C GLY A 84 -15.91 10.73 1.59
N THR A 85 -14.99 9.83 1.93
CA THR A 85 -15.33 8.47 2.36
C THR A 85 -15.10 8.36 3.87
N ILE A 86 -16.10 7.90 4.62
CA ILE A 86 -16.03 7.71 6.08
C ILE A 86 -16.16 6.21 6.40
N PRO A 87 -15.06 5.43 6.36
CA PRO A 87 -15.07 4.05 6.87
C PRO A 87 -15.47 3.98 8.34
N ASP A 88 -16.01 2.85 8.77
CA ASP A 88 -16.56 2.70 10.13
C ASP A 88 -15.55 3.01 11.25
N TYR A 89 -14.26 2.78 11.03
CA TYR A 89 -13.20 3.02 12.04
C TYR A 89 -12.88 4.50 12.27
N ILE A 90 -13.31 5.39 11.37
CA ILE A 90 -13.19 6.85 11.56
C ILE A 90 -14.57 7.52 11.68
N ASN A 91 -15.64 6.74 11.75
CA ASN A 91 -17.00 7.22 11.76
C ASN A 91 -17.43 7.59 13.19
N SER A 92 -17.61 8.88 13.47
CA SER A 92 -18.04 9.38 14.79
C SER A 92 -19.39 8.85 15.29
N THR A 93 -20.20 8.28 14.41
CA THR A 93 -21.50 7.67 14.78
C THR A 93 -21.42 6.19 15.14
N LYS A 94 -20.22 5.60 15.05
CA LYS A 94 -19.94 4.19 15.31
C LYS A 94 -19.07 4.04 16.54
N THR A 95 -19.35 2.99 17.31
CA THR A 95 -18.46 2.51 18.38
C THR A 95 -18.36 1.01 18.22
N LEU A 96 -17.24 0.59 17.66
CA LEU A 96 -16.90 -0.80 17.40
C LEU A 96 -16.12 -1.33 18.58
N VAL A 97 -16.63 -2.37 19.22
CA VAL A 97 -15.96 -2.96 20.40
C VAL A 97 -16.11 -4.47 20.42
N ASN A 98 -17.03 -5.05 19.64
CA ASN A 98 -17.31 -6.47 19.71
C ASN A 98 -16.58 -7.23 18.60
N ALA A 99 -16.39 -8.54 18.79
CA ALA A 99 -15.81 -9.42 17.78
C ALA A 99 -16.58 -9.42 16.44
N THR A 100 -17.87 -9.03 16.43
CA THR A 100 -18.65 -8.86 15.18
C THR A 100 -18.27 -7.62 14.39
N ASP A 101 -17.64 -6.64 15.05
CA ASP A 101 -17.24 -5.36 14.46
C ASP A 101 -15.76 -5.37 14.01
N ALA A 102 -15.05 -6.44 14.37
CA ALA A 102 -13.62 -6.60 14.09
C ALA A 102 -13.35 -6.87 12.60
N ASP A 103 -12.11 -6.60 12.20
CA ASP A 103 -11.65 -6.82 10.83
C ASP A 103 -11.73 -8.31 10.49
N THR A 104 -12.36 -8.63 9.37
CA THR A 104 -12.57 -10.02 8.90
C THR A 104 -11.38 -10.58 8.14
N TYR A 105 -10.29 -9.81 7.97
CA TYR A 105 -9.09 -10.18 7.22
C TYR A 105 -8.50 -11.55 7.61
N TYR A 106 -8.58 -11.95 8.88
CA TYR A 106 -8.10 -13.22 9.41
C TYR A 106 -8.61 -14.43 8.62
N GLY A 107 -9.83 -14.32 8.08
CA GLY A 107 -10.53 -15.36 7.33
C GLY A 107 -11.87 -15.72 7.96
N THR A 108 -12.71 -16.37 7.17
CA THR A 108 -14.03 -16.87 7.59
C THR A 108 -14.08 -18.39 7.49
N THR A 109 -14.91 -19.01 8.33
CA THR A 109 -15.22 -20.42 8.20
C THR A 109 -16.05 -20.63 6.94
N SER A 110 -15.63 -21.58 6.10
CA SER A 110 -16.28 -21.87 4.81
C SER A 110 -16.32 -23.38 4.58
N SER A 111 -17.36 -23.86 3.90
CA SER A 111 -17.48 -25.27 3.48
C SER A 111 -16.56 -25.62 2.30
N SER A 112 -15.84 -24.65 1.76
CA SER A 112 -14.86 -24.80 0.68
C SER A 112 -13.62 -23.98 0.99
N VAL A 113 -12.46 -24.42 0.49
CA VAL A 113 -11.19 -23.70 0.67
C VAL A 113 -11.29 -22.35 -0.04
N THR A 114 -11.18 -21.27 0.72
CA THR A 114 -11.18 -19.89 0.23
C THR A 114 -9.80 -19.27 0.39
N ASN A 115 -9.45 -18.33 -0.50
CA ASN A 115 -8.20 -17.59 -0.39
C ASN A 115 -8.25 -16.61 0.80
N ASN A 116 -7.57 -16.97 1.88
CA ASN A 116 -7.41 -16.17 3.10
C ASN A 116 -5.97 -16.27 3.65
N PRO A 117 -5.57 -15.46 4.64
CA PRO A 117 -4.21 -15.46 5.16
C PRO A 117 -3.65 -16.83 5.53
N TYR A 118 -4.39 -17.66 6.26
CA TYR A 118 -3.90 -18.96 6.72
C TYR A 118 -3.86 -20.02 5.63
N THR A 119 -4.75 -19.94 4.63
CA THR A 119 -4.62 -20.81 3.44
C THR A 119 -3.37 -20.46 2.63
N ARG A 120 -3.06 -19.17 2.47
CA ARG A 120 -1.83 -18.69 1.81
C ARG A 120 -0.57 -19.13 2.57
N ILE A 121 -0.57 -19.01 3.90
CA ILE A 121 0.51 -19.54 4.76
C ILE A 121 0.64 -21.05 4.59
N ARG A 122 -0.47 -21.81 4.60
CA ARG A 122 -0.46 -23.26 4.41
C ARG A 122 0.20 -23.63 3.08
N TYR A 123 -0.15 -22.96 1.98
CA TYR A 123 0.46 -23.25 0.69
C TYR A 123 1.96 -22.91 0.63
N CYS A 124 2.40 -21.87 1.36
CA CYS A 124 3.84 -21.59 1.50
C CYS A 124 4.53 -22.71 2.30
N ASN A 125 3.94 -23.17 3.39
CA ASN A 125 4.49 -24.27 4.20
C ASN A 125 4.58 -25.57 3.40
N ASP A 126 3.53 -25.86 2.62
CA ASP A 126 3.45 -27.02 1.74
C ASP A 126 4.58 -27.01 0.71
N LEU A 127 4.76 -25.90 -0.01
CA LEU A 127 5.90 -25.74 -0.92
C LEU A 127 7.24 -25.91 -0.21
N LEU A 128 7.42 -25.32 0.98
CA LEU A 128 8.66 -25.44 1.75
C LEU A 128 8.98 -26.87 2.17
N GLU A 129 7.98 -27.64 2.62
CA GLU A 129 8.12 -29.05 2.98
C GLU A 129 8.41 -29.91 1.74
N LYS A 130 7.68 -29.69 0.64
CA LYS A 130 7.83 -30.45 -0.61
C LYS A 130 9.18 -30.26 -1.29
N MET A 131 9.82 -29.10 -1.15
CA MET A 131 11.17 -28.89 -1.68
C MET A 131 12.25 -29.70 -0.93
N GLU A 132 11.98 -30.11 0.32
CA GLU A 132 12.86 -30.97 1.13
C GLU A 132 12.60 -32.47 0.93
N GLU A 133 11.40 -32.85 0.48
CA GLU A 133 11.06 -34.25 0.26
C GLU A 133 11.89 -34.90 -0.87
N PRO A 134 12.29 -36.18 -0.72
CA PRO A 134 12.91 -36.92 -1.79
C PRO A 134 11.85 -37.27 -2.84
N VAL A 135 12.09 -36.87 -4.09
CA VAL A 135 11.24 -37.20 -5.25
C VAL A 135 11.99 -38.07 -6.24
N SER A 136 11.27 -38.85 -7.06
CA SER A 136 11.86 -39.82 -7.99
C SER A 136 12.73 -39.17 -9.07
N ASP A 137 12.30 -38.01 -9.57
CA ASP A 137 13.06 -37.13 -10.46
C ASP A 137 13.31 -35.80 -9.74
N PRO A 138 14.51 -35.57 -9.19
CA PRO A 138 14.78 -34.41 -8.36
C PRO A 138 14.84 -33.13 -9.20
N LEU A 139 14.05 -32.14 -8.79
CA LEU A 139 14.19 -30.74 -9.21
C LEU A 139 15.64 -30.27 -9.01
N SER A 140 16.12 -29.35 -9.87
CA SER A 140 17.46 -28.80 -9.73
C SER A 140 17.65 -28.10 -8.38
N ALA A 141 18.88 -28.13 -7.86
CA ALA A 141 19.20 -27.52 -6.58
C ALA A 141 18.94 -26.00 -6.59
N ASP A 142 19.21 -25.35 -7.72
CA ASP A 142 18.99 -23.91 -7.90
C ASP A 142 17.49 -23.59 -7.92
N PHE A 143 16.68 -24.35 -8.65
CA PHE A 143 15.23 -24.19 -8.65
C PHE A 143 14.63 -24.39 -7.25
N LYS A 144 15.03 -25.45 -6.53
CA LYS A 144 14.56 -25.68 -5.15
C LYS A 144 14.90 -24.52 -4.22
N LYS A 145 16.12 -23.99 -4.34
CA LYS A 145 16.58 -22.82 -3.58
C LYS A 145 15.69 -21.61 -3.88
N GLU A 146 15.46 -21.30 -5.14
CA GLU A 146 14.63 -20.18 -5.58
C GLU A 146 13.16 -20.32 -5.16
N ALA A 147 12.57 -21.49 -5.38
CA ALA A 147 11.20 -21.82 -4.97
C ALA A 147 11.00 -21.60 -3.46
N LYS A 148 11.92 -22.10 -2.63
CA LYS A 148 11.90 -21.87 -1.18
C LYS A 148 12.07 -20.39 -0.83
N GLY A 149 12.98 -19.68 -1.50
CA GLY A 149 13.19 -18.25 -1.30
C GLY A 149 11.92 -17.44 -1.53
N GLN A 150 11.19 -17.73 -2.62
CA GLN A 150 9.91 -17.09 -2.92
C GLN A 150 8.83 -17.43 -1.88
N ALA A 151 8.76 -18.70 -1.44
CA ALA A 151 7.82 -19.13 -0.40
C ALA A 151 8.05 -18.43 0.95
N TYR A 152 9.32 -18.30 1.37
CA TYR A 152 9.65 -17.57 2.59
C TYR A 152 9.27 -16.09 2.51
N MET A 153 9.53 -15.43 1.38
CA MET A 153 9.13 -14.03 1.17
C MET A 153 7.61 -13.87 1.27
N LEU A 154 6.84 -14.72 0.58
CA LEU A 154 5.37 -14.71 0.62
C LEU A 154 4.82 -14.95 2.03
N ARG A 155 5.40 -15.91 2.78
CA ARG A 155 4.99 -16.19 4.16
C ARG A 155 5.31 -15.01 5.09
N ALA A 156 6.47 -14.38 4.93
CA ALA A 156 6.85 -13.18 5.66
C ALA A 156 5.88 -12.02 5.41
N LEU A 157 5.53 -11.76 4.15
CA LEU A 157 4.56 -10.71 3.78
C LEU A 157 3.18 -10.97 4.42
N GLN A 158 2.71 -12.21 4.40
CA GLN A 158 1.41 -12.54 4.98
C GLN A 158 1.38 -12.39 6.50
N TYR A 159 2.43 -12.83 7.19
CA TYR A 159 2.53 -12.61 8.63
C TYR A 159 2.68 -11.14 8.98
N PHE A 160 3.39 -10.35 8.17
CA PHE A 160 3.51 -8.92 8.39
C PHE A 160 2.16 -8.19 8.30
N ASP A 161 1.32 -8.54 7.33
CA ASP A 161 -0.05 -8.00 7.27
C ASP A 161 -0.88 -8.43 8.49
N LEU A 162 -0.85 -9.72 8.86
CA LEU A 162 -1.57 -10.20 10.04
C LEU A 162 -1.15 -9.46 11.31
N VAL A 163 0.15 -9.26 11.54
CA VAL A 163 0.66 -8.58 12.74
C VAL A 163 0.27 -7.11 12.77
N ARG A 164 0.30 -6.42 11.63
CA ARG A 164 -0.13 -5.01 11.54
C ARG A 164 -1.64 -4.82 11.70
N VAL A 165 -2.43 -5.86 11.46
CA VAL A 165 -3.89 -5.82 11.63
C VAL A 165 -4.30 -6.24 13.03
N TYR A 166 -3.72 -7.31 13.58
CA TYR A 166 -4.20 -7.97 14.80
C TYR A 166 -3.22 -7.97 15.97
N GLY A 167 -1.96 -7.55 15.77
CA GLY A 167 -0.87 -7.81 16.70
C GLY A 167 -0.41 -9.27 16.61
N GLY A 168 0.06 -9.85 17.72
CA GLY A 168 0.49 -11.24 17.73
C GLY A 168 -0.57 -12.24 17.24
N VAL A 169 -0.17 -13.23 16.44
CA VAL A 169 -1.06 -14.25 15.83
C VAL A 169 -0.44 -15.65 15.97
N PRO A 170 -1.20 -16.74 15.79
CA PRO A 170 -0.63 -18.08 15.77
C PRO A 170 0.43 -18.28 14.67
N LEU A 171 1.61 -18.76 15.06
CA LEU A 171 2.68 -19.13 14.13
C LEU A 171 2.55 -20.60 13.71
N VAL A 172 1.88 -20.82 12.57
CA VAL A 172 1.71 -22.13 11.92
C VAL A 172 2.77 -22.24 10.81
N LEU A 173 3.89 -22.90 11.12
CA LEU A 173 5.08 -22.95 10.26
C LEU A 173 5.29 -24.28 9.53
N SER A 174 4.33 -25.20 9.66
CA SER A 174 4.25 -26.48 8.96
C SER A 174 2.83 -26.74 8.48
N VAL A 175 2.66 -27.71 7.57
CA VAL A 175 1.35 -28.15 7.12
C VAL A 175 0.65 -28.91 8.25
N GLN A 176 -0.55 -28.46 8.62
CA GLN A 176 -1.40 -29.14 9.59
C GLN A 176 -2.50 -29.95 8.88
N ASN A 177 -2.75 -31.15 9.38
CA ASN A 177 -3.90 -31.96 8.96
C ASN A 177 -5.17 -31.45 9.63
N ASN A 178 -6.27 -31.41 8.88
CA ASN A 178 -7.56 -30.99 9.42
C ASN A 178 -8.03 -31.97 10.51
N SER A 179 -8.32 -31.45 11.70
CA SER A 179 -8.89 -32.21 12.80
C SER A 179 -9.75 -31.30 13.66
N THR A 180 -10.88 -31.79 14.15
CA THR A 180 -11.75 -31.07 15.09
C THR A 180 -11.45 -31.40 16.55
N THR A 181 -10.59 -32.39 16.81
CA THR A 181 -10.32 -32.92 18.16
C THR A 181 -8.83 -32.96 18.50
N ASP A 182 -7.94 -32.68 17.55
CA ASP A 182 -6.51 -32.68 17.79
C ASP A 182 -6.09 -31.38 18.50
N ALA A 183 -5.73 -31.49 19.77
CA ALA A 183 -5.26 -30.36 20.56
C ALA A 183 -3.91 -29.81 20.08
N SER A 184 -3.12 -30.58 19.31
CA SER A 184 -1.78 -30.14 18.87
C SER A 184 -1.83 -29.05 17.80
N ILE A 185 -2.94 -28.94 17.07
CA ILE A 185 -3.17 -27.88 16.07
C ILE A 185 -3.92 -26.68 16.65
N GLN A 186 -4.24 -26.69 17.95
CA GLN A 186 -4.83 -25.58 18.68
C GLN A 186 -3.74 -24.57 19.10
N THR A 187 -3.07 -23.98 18.10
CA THR A 187 -1.94 -23.08 18.33
C THR A 187 -2.43 -21.74 18.93
N PRO A 188 -1.96 -21.35 20.14
CA PRO A 188 -2.30 -20.04 20.72
C PRO A 188 -1.63 -18.91 19.94
N ARG A 189 -2.06 -17.68 20.21
CA ARG A 189 -1.41 -16.49 19.65
C ARG A 189 0.01 -16.37 20.21
N SER A 190 1.00 -16.19 19.33
CA SER A 190 2.32 -15.72 19.74
C SER A 190 2.27 -14.22 20.03
N SER A 191 3.24 -13.69 20.77
CA SER A 191 3.40 -12.24 20.94
C SER A 191 3.70 -11.55 19.61
N SER A 192 3.46 -10.24 19.53
CA SER A 192 3.83 -9.44 18.35
C SER A 192 5.34 -9.53 18.08
N SER A 193 6.16 -9.55 19.13
CA SER A 193 7.63 -9.66 19.04
C SER A 193 8.09 -11.00 18.47
N GLU A 194 7.48 -12.11 18.89
CA GLU A 194 7.76 -13.44 18.29
C GLU A 194 7.34 -13.51 16.83
N CYS A 195 6.20 -12.91 16.48
CA CYS A 195 5.77 -12.84 15.08
C CYS A 195 6.76 -12.04 14.23
N PHE A 196 7.22 -10.87 14.71
CA PHE A 196 8.27 -10.10 14.03
C PHE A 196 9.57 -10.89 13.88
N ALA A 197 9.99 -11.62 14.91
CA ALA A 197 11.19 -12.46 14.84
C ALA A 197 11.07 -13.56 13.77
N GLN A 198 9.90 -14.19 13.66
CA GLN A 198 9.64 -15.19 12.62
C GLN A 198 9.59 -14.58 11.22
N ILE A 199 8.97 -13.40 11.06
CA ILE A 199 8.97 -12.65 9.79
C ILE A 199 10.42 -12.34 9.36
N ILE A 200 11.26 -11.85 10.28
CA ILE A 200 12.67 -11.55 10.01
C ILE A 200 13.43 -12.82 9.58
N LYS A 201 13.19 -13.95 10.25
CA LYS A 201 13.81 -15.24 9.90
C LYS A 201 13.43 -15.69 8.48
N ASP A 202 12.18 -15.54 8.10
CA ASP A 202 11.73 -15.87 6.74
C ASP A 202 12.37 -14.91 5.72
N LEU A 203 12.45 -13.60 6.00
CA LEU A 203 13.12 -12.63 5.13
C LEU A 203 14.64 -12.90 4.98
N ASP A 204 15.32 -13.27 6.06
CA ASP A 204 16.74 -13.65 6.01
C ASP A 204 16.93 -14.94 5.19
N SER A 205 16.01 -15.90 5.32
CA SER A 205 16.01 -17.13 4.51
C SER A 205 15.77 -16.81 3.03
N ALA A 206 14.80 -15.95 2.71
CA ALA A 206 14.55 -15.50 1.35
C ALA A 206 15.76 -14.78 0.75
N ALA A 207 16.38 -13.87 1.50
CA ALA A 207 17.56 -13.13 1.07
C ALA A 207 18.78 -14.02 0.80
N ALA A 208 18.94 -15.12 1.54
CA ALA A 208 20.02 -16.08 1.33
C ALA A 208 19.79 -16.98 0.10
N LEU A 209 18.53 -17.16 -0.30
CA LEU A 209 18.13 -18.12 -1.33
C LEU A 209 17.81 -17.46 -2.69
N LEU A 210 17.45 -16.18 -2.72
CA LEU A 210 17.10 -15.49 -3.97
C LEU A 210 18.30 -14.73 -4.57
N PRO A 211 18.30 -14.49 -5.90
CA PRO A 211 19.27 -13.58 -6.51
C PRO A 211 18.95 -12.11 -6.17
N MET A 212 19.96 -11.23 -6.20
CA MET A 212 19.75 -9.78 -6.04
C MET A 212 18.97 -9.19 -7.23
N VAL A 213 19.29 -9.66 -8.42
CA VAL A 213 18.64 -9.34 -9.69
C VAL A 213 18.57 -10.65 -10.49
N TRP A 214 17.43 -10.94 -11.09
CA TRP A 214 17.28 -12.10 -11.96
C TRP A 214 18.01 -11.88 -13.30
N ASP A 215 18.68 -12.91 -13.84
CA ASP A 215 19.46 -12.80 -15.07
C ASP A 215 18.58 -12.53 -16.31
N ASP A 216 17.43 -13.23 -16.41
CA ASP A 216 16.43 -13.02 -17.48
C ASP A 216 15.21 -12.26 -16.92
N LEU A 217 15.18 -10.95 -17.14
CA LEU A 217 14.09 -10.09 -16.72
C LEU A 217 12.85 -10.17 -17.61
N SER A 218 12.91 -10.76 -18.81
CA SER A 218 11.71 -10.91 -19.63
C SER A 218 10.70 -11.86 -19.00
N ASP A 219 11.18 -12.93 -18.36
CA ASP A 219 10.34 -13.95 -17.74
C ASP A 219 10.27 -13.84 -16.20
N ASN A 220 11.27 -13.21 -15.57
CA ASN A 220 11.39 -13.20 -14.10
C ASN A 220 11.21 -11.82 -13.46
N TYR A 221 10.99 -10.76 -14.24
CA TYR A 221 10.68 -9.46 -13.65
C TYR A 221 9.36 -9.55 -12.86
N GLY A 222 9.33 -8.95 -11.66
CA GLY A 222 8.23 -9.08 -10.70
C GLY A 222 8.34 -10.27 -9.74
N LYS A 223 9.18 -11.28 -10.01
CA LYS A 223 9.54 -12.29 -8.99
C LYS A 223 10.33 -11.64 -7.87
N PHE A 224 10.14 -12.10 -6.63
CA PHE A 224 10.89 -11.60 -5.51
C PHE A 224 12.39 -11.85 -5.65
N THR A 225 13.17 -10.91 -5.11
CA THR A 225 14.63 -10.92 -5.11
C THR A 225 15.15 -10.87 -3.67
N ALA A 226 16.44 -11.17 -3.49
CA ALA A 226 17.11 -10.91 -2.22
C ALA A 226 17.08 -9.43 -1.85
N ALA A 227 17.13 -8.52 -2.84
CA ALA A 227 16.99 -7.09 -2.61
C ALA A 227 15.63 -6.74 -1.97
N ALA A 228 14.54 -7.33 -2.47
CA ALA A 228 13.21 -7.16 -1.90
C ALA A 228 13.12 -7.68 -0.46
N ALA A 229 13.66 -8.86 -0.18
CA ALA A 229 13.66 -9.44 1.17
C ALA A 229 14.45 -8.58 2.17
N ILE A 230 15.63 -8.08 1.78
CA ILE A 230 16.49 -7.23 2.61
C ILE A 230 15.84 -5.86 2.88
N ALA A 231 15.26 -5.22 1.86
CA ALA A 231 14.55 -3.96 2.04
C ALA A 231 13.28 -4.12 2.89
N MET A 232 12.55 -5.22 2.69
CA MET A 232 11.37 -5.54 3.49
C MET A 232 11.73 -5.76 4.97
N LYS A 233 12.89 -6.38 5.26
CA LYS A 233 13.40 -6.53 6.63
C LYS A 233 13.60 -5.17 7.31
N SER A 234 14.11 -4.17 6.58
CA SER A 234 14.20 -2.79 7.10
C SER A 234 12.83 -2.21 7.46
N ARG A 235 11.80 -2.35 6.60
CA ARG A 235 10.42 -1.88 6.88
C ARG A 235 9.78 -2.61 8.07
N VAL A 236 9.99 -3.93 8.17
CA VAL A 236 9.49 -4.75 9.29
C VAL A 236 10.11 -4.31 10.61
N LEU A 237 11.44 -4.14 10.66
CA LEU A 237 12.14 -3.69 11.86
C LEU A 237 11.77 -2.25 12.24
N LEU A 238 11.61 -1.36 11.25
CA LEU A 238 11.10 0.01 11.47
C LEU A 238 9.72 -0.02 12.16
N THR A 239 8.82 -0.87 11.65
CA THR A 239 7.46 -1.04 12.22
C THR A 239 7.54 -1.58 13.65
N ALA A 240 8.37 -2.60 13.89
CA ALA A 240 8.57 -3.18 15.21
C ALA A 240 9.21 -2.22 16.23
N ALA A 241 10.00 -1.25 15.76
CA ALA A 241 10.64 -0.22 16.58
C ALA A 241 9.74 1.00 16.87
N SER A 242 8.65 1.16 16.10
CA SER A 242 7.71 2.27 16.20
C SER A 242 6.82 2.19 17.46
N PRO A 243 6.24 3.33 17.92
CA PRO A 243 5.49 3.40 19.18
C PRO A 243 4.42 2.32 19.40
N LEU A 244 3.71 1.92 18.35
CA LEU A 244 2.65 0.91 18.46
C LEU A 244 3.14 -0.44 19.01
N PHE A 245 4.36 -0.86 18.62
CA PHE A 245 4.94 -2.16 18.96
C PHE A 245 6.18 -2.07 19.86
N ASN A 246 6.55 -0.86 20.29
CA ASN A 246 7.74 -0.62 21.09
C ASN A 246 7.46 0.37 22.22
N LYS A 247 7.24 -0.11 23.44
CA LYS A 247 7.10 0.74 24.63
C LYS A 247 8.33 1.62 24.88
N ASP A 248 9.51 1.18 24.43
CA ASP A 248 10.80 1.87 24.55
C ASP A 248 11.13 2.77 23.34
N TRP A 249 10.15 3.09 22.48
CA TRP A 249 10.38 3.88 21.25
C TRP A 249 11.01 5.27 21.52
N ASP A 250 10.72 5.88 22.67
CA ASP A 250 11.22 7.21 23.04
C ASP A 250 12.62 7.15 23.67
N ASN A 251 13.22 5.99 23.81
CA ASN A 251 14.61 5.87 24.27
C ASN A 251 15.58 5.95 23.09
N GLN A 252 16.52 6.88 23.11
CA GLN A 252 17.58 6.96 22.09
C GLN A 252 18.45 5.70 22.06
N GLY A 253 18.57 5.01 23.19
CA GLY A 253 19.27 3.74 23.32
C GLY A 253 18.47 2.52 22.88
N SER A 254 17.25 2.67 22.35
CA SER A 254 16.37 1.54 22.04
C SER A 254 17.03 0.56 21.05
N GLU A 255 17.15 -0.70 21.47
CA GLU A 255 17.77 -1.75 20.66
C GLU A 255 16.97 -2.04 19.37
N LYS A 256 15.65 -1.84 19.40
CA LYS A 256 14.82 -2.00 18.19
C LYS A 256 15.15 -0.93 17.14
N TRP A 257 15.37 0.31 17.54
CA TRP A 257 15.79 1.38 16.62
C TRP A 257 17.18 1.14 16.05
N LYS A 258 18.14 0.69 16.87
CA LYS A 258 19.48 0.32 16.41
C LYS A 258 19.46 -0.85 15.43
N ALA A 259 18.65 -1.88 15.71
CA ALA A 259 18.49 -3.01 14.81
C ALA A 259 17.86 -2.60 13.46
N ALA A 260 16.85 -1.73 13.49
CA ALA A 260 16.24 -1.18 12.28
C ALA A 260 17.23 -0.33 11.47
N LEU A 261 18.03 0.52 12.14
CA LEU A 261 19.08 1.31 11.51
C LEU A 261 20.11 0.42 10.83
N GLN A 262 20.66 -0.56 11.54
CA GLN A 262 21.67 -1.49 11.00
C GLN A 262 21.13 -2.24 9.79
N ALA A 263 19.90 -2.77 9.87
CA ALA A 263 19.28 -3.46 8.74
C ALA A 263 19.07 -2.53 7.53
N GLY A 264 18.72 -1.26 7.76
CA GLY A 264 18.60 -0.26 6.71
C GLY A 264 19.95 0.06 6.04
N LEU A 265 21.02 0.26 6.81
CA LEU A 265 22.36 0.53 6.29
C LEU A 265 22.96 -0.66 5.54
N ASP A 266 22.73 -1.88 6.06
CA ASP A 266 23.10 -3.13 5.37
C ASP A 266 22.35 -3.27 4.04
N ALA A 267 21.06 -2.90 4.03
CA ALA A 267 20.24 -2.88 2.83
C ALA A 267 20.76 -1.86 1.82
N GLU A 268 20.97 -0.60 2.21
CA GLU A 268 21.52 0.44 1.33
C GLU A 268 22.84 -0.01 0.72
N THR A 269 23.75 -0.56 1.52
CA THR A 269 25.06 -1.06 1.05
C THR A 269 24.90 -2.16 0.00
N LYS A 270 24.12 -3.21 0.31
CA LYS A 270 23.97 -4.38 -0.58
C LYS A 270 23.20 -4.05 -1.85
N LEU A 271 22.12 -3.28 -1.74
CA LEU A 271 21.29 -2.90 -2.88
C LEU A 271 22.06 -1.94 -3.81
N THR A 272 22.81 -0.98 -3.26
CA THR A 272 23.66 -0.09 -4.07
C THR A 272 24.73 -0.87 -4.83
N ALA A 273 25.37 -1.85 -4.18
CA ALA A 273 26.34 -2.72 -4.84
C ALA A 273 25.73 -3.57 -5.97
N ALA A 274 24.44 -3.88 -5.88
CA ALA A 274 23.67 -4.57 -6.93
C ALA A 274 23.08 -3.62 -7.99
N GLY A 275 23.37 -2.31 -7.94
CA GLY A 275 22.95 -1.33 -8.94
C GLY A 275 21.61 -0.64 -8.64
N TYR A 276 20.98 -0.88 -7.49
CA TYR A 276 19.82 -0.12 -7.05
C TYR A 276 20.22 1.29 -6.57
N GLY A 277 19.28 2.22 -6.65
CA GLY A 277 19.48 3.60 -6.24
C GLY A 277 18.30 4.48 -6.60
N LEU A 278 18.43 5.78 -6.35
CA LEU A 278 17.44 6.76 -6.79
C LEU A 278 17.40 6.88 -8.33
N TYR A 279 16.21 6.90 -8.90
CA TYR A 279 15.99 7.01 -10.35
C TYR A 279 16.01 8.47 -10.79
N GLY A 280 16.85 8.75 -11.79
CA GLY A 280 16.97 10.06 -12.41
C GLY A 280 17.52 11.15 -11.50
N SER A 281 17.45 12.39 -11.97
CA SER A 281 17.98 13.58 -11.27
C SER A 281 17.08 14.80 -11.44
N SER A 282 15.79 14.57 -11.71
CA SER A 282 14.77 15.60 -11.84
C SER A 282 13.41 15.08 -11.36
N ALA A 283 12.48 15.98 -11.06
CA ALA A 283 11.10 15.60 -10.75
C ALA A 283 10.39 14.92 -11.94
N LYS A 284 10.80 15.23 -13.17
CA LYS A 284 10.31 14.55 -14.38
C LYS A 284 10.76 13.09 -14.39
N ASP A 285 12.04 12.81 -14.16
CA ASP A 285 12.53 11.43 -14.13
C ASP A 285 11.93 10.64 -12.96
N TRP A 286 11.82 11.29 -11.79
CA TRP A 286 11.14 10.75 -10.62
C TRP A 286 9.70 10.32 -10.94
N SER A 287 8.96 11.14 -11.69
CA SER A 287 7.60 10.76 -12.11
C SER A 287 7.61 9.64 -13.15
N ASN A 288 8.52 9.70 -14.11
CA ASN A 288 8.60 8.74 -15.21
C ASN A 288 8.93 7.32 -14.78
N MET A 289 9.65 7.14 -13.67
CA MET A 289 10.08 5.82 -13.19
C MET A 289 8.91 4.82 -13.03
N ALA A 290 7.70 5.31 -12.71
CA ALA A 290 6.53 4.48 -12.47
C ALA A 290 5.98 3.81 -13.74
N PHE A 291 6.28 4.35 -14.93
CA PHE A 291 5.75 3.87 -16.20
C PHE A 291 6.84 3.61 -17.26
N THR A 292 8.11 3.57 -16.85
CA THR A 292 9.23 3.13 -17.69
C THR A 292 9.62 1.69 -17.34
N GLY A 293 9.34 0.75 -18.25
CA GLY A 293 9.92 -0.61 -18.23
C GLY A 293 9.18 -1.62 -17.35
N ASN A 294 8.20 -2.31 -17.94
CA ASN A 294 7.55 -3.48 -17.32
C ASN A 294 8.35 -4.78 -17.44
N THR A 295 9.53 -4.74 -18.08
CA THR A 295 10.41 -5.90 -18.33
C THR A 295 11.90 -5.53 -18.29
N ALA A 296 12.24 -4.39 -17.70
CA ALA A 296 13.60 -3.88 -17.63
C ALA A 296 13.97 -3.50 -16.20
N PHE A 297 15.25 -3.61 -15.86
CA PHE A 297 15.73 -3.24 -14.54
C PHE A 297 15.48 -1.75 -14.26
N ASN A 298 14.65 -1.47 -13.27
CA ASN A 298 14.47 -0.14 -12.71
C ASN A 298 15.22 -0.05 -11.38
N LYS A 299 16.28 0.77 -11.35
CA LYS A 299 17.16 0.89 -10.17
C LYS A 299 16.46 1.36 -8.89
N GLU A 300 15.33 2.07 -8.99
CA GLU A 300 14.58 2.52 -7.80
C GLU A 300 13.50 1.51 -7.40
N ALA A 301 13.04 0.65 -8.30
CA ALA A 301 11.98 -0.31 -8.02
C ALA A 301 12.53 -1.60 -7.38
N ILE A 302 12.27 -1.78 -6.08
CA ILE A 302 12.77 -2.94 -5.31
C ILE A 302 11.75 -4.10 -5.33
N MET A 303 10.46 -3.78 -5.20
CA MET A 303 9.36 -4.73 -5.28
C MET A 303 8.26 -4.16 -6.17
N VAL A 304 7.88 -4.90 -7.21
CA VAL A 304 6.94 -4.46 -8.24
C VAL A 304 5.81 -5.47 -8.42
N PHE A 305 4.60 -4.97 -8.65
CA PHE A 305 3.47 -5.76 -9.09
C PHE A 305 3.15 -5.41 -10.53
N LEU A 306 3.19 -6.44 -11.39
CA LEU A 306 3.01 -6.31 -12.82
C LEU A 306 1.55 -6.44 -13.21
N PHE A 307 1.17 -5.69 -14.25
CA PHE A 307 -0.18 -5.68 -14.80
C PHE A 307 -0.14 -5.91 -16.32
N SER A 308 -1.25 -6.42 -16.83
CA SER A 308 -1.49 -6.74 -18.23
C SER A 308 -2.45 -5.73 -18.84
N SER A 309 -2.21 -5.40 -20.11
CA SER A 309 -3.13 -4.58 -20.91
C SER A 309 -4.25 -5.38 -21.57
N SER A 310 -4.38 -6.67 -21.24
CA SER A 310 -5.42 -7.52 -21.79
C SER A 310 -6.80 -7.20 -21.18
N SER A 311 -7.81 -7.13 -22.03
CA SER A 311 -9.21 -6.99 -21.66
C SER A 311 -9.92 -8.34 -21.44
N THR A 312 -9.23 -9.48 -21.60
CA THR A 312 -9.81 -10.81 -21.43
C THR A 312 -9.81 -11.22 -19.94
N SER A 313 -10.97 -11.69 -19.44
CA SER A 313 -11.18 -12.00 -18.02
C SER A 313 -10.33 -13.16 -17.48
N SER A 314 -9.76 -13.99 -18.35
CA SER A 314 -8.88 -15.11 -18.00
C SER A 314 -7.39 -14.75 -18.01
N GLU A 315 -6.98 -13.60 -18.57
CA GLU A 315 -5.57 -13.22 -18.77
C GLU A 315 -5.21 -11.83 -18.21
N GLY A 316 -6.20 -10.98 -17.88
CA GLY A 316 -5.97 -9.57 -17.52
C GLY A 316 -5.92 -9.29 -16.02
N TYR A 317 -4.73 -9.32 -15.41
CA TYR A 317 -4.50 -8.56 -14.17
C TYR A 317 -4.27 -7.10 -14.54
N ASN A 318 -5.32 -6.28 -14.49
CA ASN A 318 -5.27 -4.87 -14.86
C ASN A 318 -5.06 -3.94 -13.66
N ASN A 319 -4.44 -2.79 -13.95
CA ASN A 319 -4.37 -1.64 -13.05
C ASN A 319 -5.43 -0.62 -13.48
N THR A 320 -6.37 -0.30 -12.59
CA THR A 320 -7.46 0.65 -12.85
C THR A 320 -7.12 2.07 -12.41
N TRP A 321 -5.91 2.31 -11.90
CA TRP A 321 -5.47 3.61 -11.39
C TRP A 321 -5.52 4.70 -12.47
N GLU A 322 -5.08 4.38 -13.68
CA GLU A 322 -5.12 5.32 -14.82
C GLU A 322 -6.55 5.82 -15.06
N ASP A 323 -7.53 4.90 -15.09
CA ASP A 323 -8.94 5.21 -15.33
C ASP A 323 -9.52 6.10 -14.21
N GLN A 324 -9.23 5.75 -12.97
CA GLN A 324 -9.68 6.49 -11.78
C GLN A 324 -9.12 7.91 -11.72
N LEU A 325 -7.88 8.12 -12.16
CA LEU A 325 -7.25 9.43 -12.12
C LEU A 325 -7.69 10.35 -13.26
N ARG A 326 -8.06 9.81 -14.42
CA ARG A 326 -8.34 10.61 -15.61
C ARG A 326 -9.71 11.33 -15.49
N PRO A 327 -9.78 12.64 -15.77
CA PRO A 327 -11.03 13.37 -15.85
C PRO A 327 -11.97 12.84 -16.94
N LYS A 328 -13.24 13.25 -16.91
CA LYS A 328 -14.24 12.79 -17.89
C LYS A 328 -13.96 13.29 -19.30
N ASP A 329 -13.43 14.51 -19.45
CA ASP A 329 -13.02 15.05 -20.75
C ASP A 329 -11.67 14.49 -21.27
N TYR A 330 -11.09 13.54 -20.52
CA TYR A 330 -9.99 12.66 -20.92
C TYR A 330 -10.48 11.23 -21.22
N ASP A 331 -11.79 10.97 -21.16
CA ASP A 331 -12.45 9.66 -21.24
C ASP A 331 -12.18 8.72 -20.04
N GLY A 332 -11.88 9.28 -18.86
CA GLY A 332 -11.71 8.52 -17.60
C GLY A 332 -12.90 8.58 -16.63
N ASP A 333 -12.71 8.07 -15.41
CA ASP A 333 -13.73 7.93 -14.35
C ASP A 333 -13.91 9.20 -13.48
N GLY A 334 -13.38 10.34 -13.92
CA GLY A 334 -13.68 11.65 -13.32
C GLY A 334 -12.68 12.17 -12.30
N GLY A 335 -11.57 11.45 -12.08
CA GLY A 335 -10.42 11.92 -11.33
C GLY A 335 -10.55 11.83 -9.81
N LEU A 336 -9.41 11.63 -9.15
CA LEU A 336 -9.31 11.62 -7.70
C LEU A 336 -9.05 13.03 -7.18
N SER A 337 -10.08 13.67 -6.62
CA SER A 337 -9.96 15.04 -6.06
C SER A 337 -8.96 15.09 -4.90
N ALA A 338 -7.97 16.01 -4.99
CA ALA A 338 -7.00 16.22 -3.93
C ALA A 338 -7.63 17.00 -2.76
N THR A 339 -7.41 16.56 -1.52
CA THR A 339 -7.88 17.33 -0.36
C THR A 339 -7.08 18.63 -0.22
N LYS A 340 -7.69 19.66 0.36
CA LYS A 340 -6.98 20.90 0.70
C LYS A 340 -5.76 20.61 1.58
N GLN A 341 -5.91 19.71 2.54
CA GLN A 341 -4.82 19.30 3.43
C GLN A 341 -3.62 18.77 2.64
N MET A 342 -3.84 18.05 1.53
CA MET A 342 -2.76 17.59 0.66
C MET A 342 -2.20 18.69 -0.25
N LEU A 343 -3.05 19.57 -0.80
CA LEU A 343 -2.57 20.70 -1.61
C LEU A 343 -1.74 21.68 -0.78
N ASP A 344 -2.10 21.91 0.47
CA ASP A 344 -1.37 22.77 1.42
C ASP A 344 -0.19 22.04 2.07
N LEU A 345 -0.04 20.72 1.88
CA LEU A 345 1.04 19.95 2.52
C LEU A 345 2.38 20.17 1.84
N PHE A 346 2.41 20.18 0.51
CA PHE A 346 3.66 20.10 -0.27
C PHE A 346 4.58 21.31 0.00
N PRO A 347 5.91 21.14 0.07
CA PRO A 347 6.82 22.25 0.30
C PRO A 347 6.75 23.33 -0.80
N LEU A 348 7.37 24.47 -0.53
CA LEU A 348 7.70 25.46 -1.56
C LEU A 348 8.92 24.98 -2.38
N ALA A 349 9.23 25.64 -3.49
CA ALA A 349 10.39 25.30 -4.33
C ALA A 349 11.74 25.38 -3.57
N SER A 350 11.78 26.16 -2.47
CA SER A 350 12.92 26.21 -1.54
C SER A 350 13.03 24.98 -0.61
N GLY A 351 12.06 24.06 -0.64
CA GLY A 351 11.91 22.94 0.29
C GLY A 351 11.34 23.34 1.66
N GLN A 352 11.10 24.63 1.90
CA GLN A 352 10.50 25.11 3.15
C GLN A 352 9.01 24.77 3.21
N ARG A 353 8.49 24.61 4.43
CA ARG A 353 7.06 24.38 4.65
C ARG A 353 6.20 25.51 4.06
N PRO A 354 5.05 25.21 3.47
CA PRO A 354 4.17 26.20 2.83
C PRO A 354 3.37 26.99 3.87
N THR A 355 4.02 27.94 4.54
CA THR A 355 3.38 28.87 5.47
C THR A 355 3.31 30.26 4.88
N ALA A 356 2.37 31.10 5.35
CA ALA A 356 2.30 32.50 4.93
C ALA A 356 3.63 33.24 5.16
N ALA A 357 4.34 32.93 6.25
CA ALA A 357 5.66 33.51 6.56
C ALA A 357 6.74 33.12 5.54
N ASN A 358 6.62 31.94 4.91
CA ASN A 358 7.51 31.48 3.85
C ASN A 358 7.04 31.89 2.45
N GLY A 359 5.94 32.66 2.33
CA GLY A 359 5.41 33.13 1.06
C GLY A 359 4.35 32.23 0.41
N TYR A 360 3.79 31.27 1.14
CA TYR A 360 2.65 30.48 0.66
C TYR A 360 1.39 31.35 0.59
N VAL A 361 0.69 31.29 -0.55
CA VAL A 361 -0.58 31.98 -0.76
C VAL A 361 -1.66 30.95 -1.06
N ASP A 362 -2.55 30.77 -0.09
CA ASP A 362 -3.59 29.74 -0.08
C ASP A 362 -4.44 29.69 -1.36
N THR A 363 -4.87 30.87 -1.83
CA THR A 363 -5.68 31.02 -3.04
C THR A 363 -4.93 30.64 -4.31
N PHE A 364 -3.60 30.75 -4.33
CA PHE A 364 -2.75 30.38 -5.47
C PHE A 364 -1.82 29.24 -5.08
N PHE A 365 -2.42 28.17 -4.53
CA PHE A 365 -1.72 27.01 -4.00
C PHE A 365 -0.69 26.42 -4.97
N PHE A 366 -0.85 26.58 -6.29
CA PHE A 366 0.07 26.05 -7.30
C PHE A 366 1.35 26.89 -7.50
N GLU A 367 1.50 28.07 -6.88
CA GLU A 367 2.69 28.90 -7.08
C GLU A 367 3.90 28.45 -6.25
N ASN A 368 5.09 28.48 -6.88
CA ASN A 368 6.39 28.32 -6.22
C ASN A 368 6.47 27.05 -5.32
N ARG A 369 6.00 25.92 -5.85
CA ARG A 369 5.93 24.65 -5.10
C ARG A 369 7.14 23.76 -5.33
N ASP A 370 7.31 22.80 -4.43
CA ASP A 370 8.19 21.65 -4.62
C ASP A 370 7.93 21.04 -6.02
N PRO A 371 8.97 20.75 -6.83
CA PRO A 371 8.79 20.18 -8.16
C PRO A 371 7.91 18.91 -8.22
N ARG A 372 7.84 18.13 -7.14
CA ARG A 372 6.95 16.95 -7.03
C ARG A 372 5.47 17.32 -6.96
N PHE A 373 5.12 18.54 -6.53
CA PHE A 373 3.73 19.03 -6.53
C PHE A 373 3.16 18.95 -7.94
N TYR A 374 3.89 19.51 -8.91
CA TYR A 374 3.57 19.50 -10.35
C TYR A 374 3.77 18.12 -11.00
N ARG A 375 3.92 17.05 -10.24
CA ARG A 375 3.98 15.66 -10.73
C ARG A 375 3.04 14.75 -9.93
N THR A 376 2.49 15.29 -8.83
CA THR A 376 1.54 14.60 -7.96
C THR A 376 0.11 15.02 -8.29
N PHE A 377 -0.10 16.30 -8.57
CA PHE A 377 -1.40 16.87 -8.88
C PHE A 377 -1.47 17.38 -10.32
N GLU A 378 -2.69 17.37 -10.85
CA GLU A 378 -3.12 18.09 -12.05
C GLU A 378 -4.03 19.24 -11.61
N PHE A 379 -3.77 20.46 -12.08
CA PHE A 379 -4.67 21.61 -11.94
C PHE A 379 -4.96 22.27 -13.30
N SER A 380 -5.88 23.23 -13.34
CA SER A 380 -6.36 23.78 -14.62
C SER A 380 -5.23 24.34 -15.49
N GLY A 381 -5.26 23.99 -16.77
CA GLY A 381 -4.27 24.42 -17.76
C GLY A 381 -2.93 23.66 -17.68
N GLU A 382 -2.72 22.79 -16.70
CA GLU A 382 -1.54 21.94 -16.63
C GLU A 382 -1.51 20.93 -17.77
N LYS A 383 -0.30 20.70 -18.29
CA LYS A 383 -0.03 19.71 -19.33
C LYS A 383 -0.06 18.32 -18.73
N TRP A 384 -0.96 17.48 -19.22
CA TRP A 384 -1.00 16.05 -18.93
C TRP A 384 -1.34 15.27 -20.18
N GLY A 385 -0.30 14.69 -20.80
CA GLY A 385 -0.44 14.02 -22.07
C GLY A 385 -1.36 12.79 -22.05
N ILE A 386 -1.84 12.45 -23.24
CA ILE A 386 -2.43 11.17 -23.60
C ILE A 386 -1.83 10.71 -24.94
N LYS A 387 -2.02 9.44 -25.30
CA LYS A 387 -1.60 8.92 -26.61
C LYS A 387 -2.22 9.75 -27.75
N GLY A 388 -1.37 10.28 -28.62
CA GLY A 388 -1.79 11.12 -29.75
C GLY A 388 -2.05 12.59 -29.42
N ASN A 389 -1.99 13.00 -28.15
CA ASN A 389 -2.05 14.41 -27.74
C ASN A 389 -1.20 14.66 -26.49
N GLU A 390 0.09 14.96 -26.69
CA GLU A 390 1.04 15.24 -25.61
C GLU A 390 0.77 16.53 -24.83
N ASN A 391 0.04 17.49 -25.44
CA ASN A 391 -0.26 18.80 -24.87
C ASN A 391 -1.74 18.88 -24.45
N LYS A 392 -2.37 17.74 -24.14
CA LYS A 392 -3.71 17.70 -23.58
C LYS A 392 -3.70 18.43 -22.22
N THR A 393 -4.74 19.25 -22.01
CA THR A 393 -5.00 20.00 -20.78
C THR A 393 -6.49 19.89 -20.44
N THR A 394 -6.85 20.20 -19.20
CA THR A 394 -8.24 20.41 -18.76
C THR A 394 -8.33 21.57 -17.78
N TRP A 395 -9.55 21.87 -17.32
CA TRP A 395 -9.86 22.91 -16.36
C TRP A 395 -10.81 22.40 -15.26
N PHE A 396 -10.58 22.86 -14.03
CA PHE A 396 -11.34 22.54 -12.83
C PHE A 396 -11.96 23.80 -12.24
N TYR A 397 -13.04 24.26 -12.88
CA TYR A 397 -13.85 25.37 -12.39
C TYR A 397 -15.34 25.14 -12.66
N ARG A 398 -16.16 25.96 -12.01
CA ARG A 398 -17.61 25.96 -12.17
C ARG A 398 -18.19 27.35 -12.23
N TRP A 399 -19.40 27.47 -12.78
CA TRP A 399 -20.18 28.71 -12.80
C TRP A 399 -21.65 28.41 -12.50
N LYS A 400 -22.41 29.43 -12.13
CA LYS A 400 -23.84 29.33 -11.81
C LYS A 400 -24.59 30.44 -12.53
N LYS A 401 -25.81 30.18 -13.01
CA LYS A 401 -26.71 31.18 -13.59
C LYS A 401 -27.10 32.27 -12.60
N THR A 402 -27.32 31.86 -11.36
CA THR A 402 -27.72 32.68 -10.22
C THR A 402 -27.04 32.14 -8.98
N GLU A 403 -26.98 32.93 -7.91
CA GLU A 403 -26.37 32.54 -6.64
C GLU A 403 -26.91 31.20 -6.09
N SER A 404 -28.24 31.04 -6.09
CA SER A 404 -28.92 29.82 -5.63
C SER A 404 -29.10 28.76 -6.72
N GLY A 405 -28.55 28.97 -7.92
CA GLY A 405 -28.70 28.09 -9.07
C GLY A 405 -27.80 26.85 -9.01
N SER A 406 -28.12 25.85 -9.84
CA SER A 406 -27.24 24.70 -10.05
C SER A 406 -25.94 25.12 -10.70
N ALA A 407 -24.83 24.52 -10.26
CA ALA A 407 -23.52 24.74 -10.86
C ALA A 407 -23.36 23.94 -12.16
N THR A 408 -22.75 24.58 -13.14
CA THR A 408 -22.22 23.95 -14.36
C THR A 408 -20.71 23.90 -14.26
N TYR A 409 -20.10 22.86 -14.81
CA TYR A 409 -18.66 22.59 -14.72
C TYR A 409 -18.05 22.53 -16.11
N TYR A 410 -16.79 22.93 -16.24
CA TYR A 410 -16.05 22.74 -17.48
C TYR A 410 -15.92 21.25 -17.81
N GLY A 411 -16.14 20.86 -19.07
CA GLY A 411 -15.87 19.50 -19.55
C GLY A 411 -16.60 18.36 -18.81
N THR A 412 -17.64 18.67 -18.02
CA THR A 412 -18.28 17.76 -17.04
C THR A 412 -17.38 17.30 -15.88
N ASN A 413 -16.26 17.99 -15.66
CA ASN A 413 -15.30 17.71 -14.59
C ASN A 413 -15.81 18.22 -13.25
N GLN A 414 -16.72 17.45 -12.66
CA GLN A 414 -17.26 17.71 -11.34
C GLN A 414 -16.34 17.11 -10.27
N THR A 415 -15.34 17.87 -9.85
CA THR A 415 -14.38 17.50 -8.79
C THR A 415 -14.63 18.32 -7.53
N ASN A 416 -14.38 17.74 -6.35
CA ASN A 416 -14.50 18.44 -5.05
C ASN A 416 -13.23 19.25 -4.70
N SER A 417 -12.41 19.57 -5.70
CA SER A 417 -11.12 20.22 -5.52
C SER A 417 -10.72 20.95 -6.80
N PRO A 418 -9.96 22.07 -6.70
CA PRO A 418 -9.38 22.75 -7.86
C PRO A 418 -8.23 21.96 -8.51
N ALA A 419 -7.87 20.80 -7.96
CA ALA A 419 -6.85 19.91 -8.48
C ALA A 419 -7.20 18.44 -8.20
N ILE A 420 -6.71 17.55 -9.04
CA ILE A 420 -6.84 16.10 -8.88
C ILE A 420 -5.46 15.44 -8.81
N VAL A 421 -5.41 14.18 -8.39
CA VAL A 421 -4.16 13.40 -8.38
C VAL A 421 -3.83 12.94 -9.80
N ARG A 422 -2.55 13.04 -10.19
CA ARG A 422 -1.99 12.48 -11.44
C ARG A 422 -0.78 11.58 -11.24
N LYS A 423 -0.30 11.43 -9.99
CA LYS A 423 0.88 10.62 -9.69
C LYS A 423 0.70 9.18 -10.17
N ASN A 424 1.77 8.59 -10.72
CA ASN A 424 1.78 7.24 -11.29
C ASN A 424 0.81 7.03 -12.47
N SER A 425 0.39 8.11 -13.14
CA SER A 425 -0.29 8.03 -14.45
C SER A 425 0.72 8.17 -15.59
N ASN A 426 0.52 7.37 -16.66
CA ASN A 426 1.36 7.41 -17.84
C ASN A 426 0.91 8.54 -18.80
N PRO A 427 1.75 9.56 -19.10
CA PRO A 427 1.40 10.65 -20.01
C PRO A 427 1.22 10.22 -21.48
N ASN A 428 1.44 8.95 -21.81
CA ASN A 428 1.16 8.35 -23.11
C ASN A 428 0.09 7.25 -23.03
N ALA A 429 -0.72 7.23 -21.95
CA ALA A 429 -1.81 6.27 -21.79
C ALA A 429 -2.83 6.39 -22.93
N ASP A 430 -3.39 5.26 -23.33
CA ASP A 430 -4.41 5.15 -24.39
C ASP A 430 -5.80 5.25 -23.78
N SER A 431 -6.58 6.25 -24.20
CA SER A 431 -7.90 6.52 -23.61
C SER A 431 -8.92 5.41 -23.84
N THR A 432 -8.69 4.52 -24.81
CA THR A 432 -9.56 3.34 -25.01
C THR A 432 -9.29 2.21 -24.02
N GLY A 433 -8.23 2.31 -23.21
CA GLY A 433 -7.69 1.19 -22.43
C GLY A 433 -7.34 1.51 -20.99
N TYR A 434 -7.76 2.64 -20.43
CA TYR A 434 -7.37 3.05 -19.08
C TYR A 434 -7.69 2.02 -17.99
N SER A 435 -8.86 1.37 -18.04
CA SER A 435 -9.25 0.32 -17.06
C SER A 435 -8.38 -0.94 -17.16
N TYR A 436 -7.58 -1.06 -18.23
CA TYR A 436 -6.65 -2.15 -18.50
C TYR A 436 -5.21 -1.61 -18.59
N SER A 437 -4.84 -0.64 -17.75
CA SER A 437 -3.47 -0.16 -17.74
C SER A 437 -2.50 -1.27 -17.32
N ASN A 438 -1.38 -1.37 -18.03
CA ASN A 438 -0.28 -2.26 -17.67
C ASN A 438 0.79 -1.54 -16.83
N THR A 439 0.59 -0.28 -16.44
CA THR A 439 1.52 0.44 -15.57
C THR A 439 1.70 -0.34 -14.27
N SER A 440 2.94 -0.71 -13.96
CA SER A 440 3.28 -1.47 -12.76
C SER A 440 3.05 -0.66 -11.49
N ILE A 441 2.70 -1.33 -10.39
CA ILE A 441 2.72 -0.72 -9.06
C ILE A 441 4.08 -1.02 -8.44
N ILE A 442 4.83 0.03 -8.10
CA ILE A 442 6.07 -0.11 -7.33
C ILE A 442 5.71 -0.10 -5.85
N GLU A 443 5.63 -1.28 -5.23
CA GLU A 443 5.20 -1.43 -3.84
C GLU A 443 6.32 -1.09 -2.83
N TYR A 444 7.57 -1.32 -3.19
CA TYR A 444 8.71 -0.86 -2.40
C TYR A 444 9.73 -0.24 -3.35
N ARG A 445 10.13 1.00 -3.07
CA ARG A 445 11.18 1.70 -3.81
C ARG A 445 12.32 2.20 -2.95
N TYR A 446 13.46 2.46 -3.59
CA TYR A 446 14.70 2.82 -2.92
C TYR A 446 14.58 4.09 -2.07
N ALA A 447 13.77 5.07 -2.47
CA ALA A 447 13.49 6.24 -1.63
C ALA A 447 12.85 5.89 -0.28
N GLU A 448 11.99 4.87 -0.23
CA GLU A 448 11.42 4.41 1.05
C GLU A 448 12.50 3.83 1.95
N LEU A 449 13.44 3.06 1.41
CA LEU A 449 14.57 2.54 2.17
C LEU A 449 15.39 3.68 2.79
N LEU A 450 15.71 4.72 2.01
CA LEU A 450 16.42 5.90 2.51
C LEU A 450 15.63 6.63 3.60
N LEU A 451 14.31 6.76 3.46
CA LEU A 451 13.46 7.38 4.46
C LEU A 451 13.32 6.51 5.73
N ASN A 452 13.34 5.19 5.61
CA ASN A 452 13.37 4.28 6.75
C ASN A 452 14.68 4.47 7.55
N ILE A 453 15.81 4.61 6.86
CA ILE A 453 17.12 4.89 7.48
C ILE A 453 17.13 6.27 8.14
N ALA A 454 16.64 7.31 7.45
CA ALA A 454 16.52 8.66 7.98
C ALA A 454 15.73 8.69 9.29
N GLU A 455 14.63 7.95 9.35
CA GLU A 455 13.78 7.86 10.54
C GLU A 455 14.50 7.17 11.70
N CYS A 456 15.27 6.12 11.43
CA CYS A 456 16.04 5.43 12.45
C CYS A 456 17.19 6.30 12.99
N TYR A 457 17.86 7.08 12.13
CA TYR A 457 18.83 8.09 12.57
C TYR A 457 18.18 9.16 13.45
N ALA A 458 17.03 9.68 13.03
CA ALA A 458 16.27 10.63 13.82
C ALA A 458 15.90 10.06 15.20
N ALA A 459 15.36 8.83 15.24
CA ALA A 459 14.94 8.18 16.48
C ALA A 459 16.10 7.89 17.46
N THR A 460 17.28 7.54 16.93
CA THR A 460 18.51 7.30 17.72
C THR A 460 19.21 8.61 18.14
N GLY A 461 18.74 9.76 17.66
CA GLY A 461 19.24 11.09 18.02
C GLY A 461 20.30 11.65 17.09
N ASP A 462 20.63 10.96 15.99
CA ASP A 462 21.55 11.45 14.96
C ASP A 462 20.81 12.34 13.95
N ILE A 463 20.59 13.59 14.36
CA ILE A 463 19.87 14.58 13.56
C ILE A 463 20.60 14.89 12.25
N SER A 464 21.94 14.87 12.25
CA SER A 464 22.73 15.25 11.09
C SER A 464 22.55 14.26 9.94
N HIS A 465 22.66 12.96 10.23
CA HIS A 465 22.42 11.94 9.20
C HIS A 465 20.94 11.87 8.79
N ALA A 466 19.99 12.11 9.70
CA ALA A 466 18.59 12.21 9.31
C ALA A 466 18.35 13.30 8.25
N ILE A 467 18.95 14.49 8.43
CA ILE A 467 18.92 15.59 7.47
C ILE A 467 19.63 15.21 6.16
N GLU A 468 20.77 14.53 6.23
CA GLU A 468 21.50 14.08 5.04
C GLU A 468 20.63 13.18 4.14
N TYR A 469 19.91 12.21 4.73
CA TYR A 469 19.05 11.30 3.97
C TYR A 469 17.81 11.99 3.41
N ILE A 470 17.20 12.95 4.14
CA ILE A 470 16.18 13.85 3.55
C ILE A 470 16.77 14.61 2.36
N GLY A 471 18.01 15.10 2.50
CA GLY A 471 18.75 15.78 1.45
C GLY A 471 18.93 14.94 0.19
N LYS A 472 19.23 13.63 0.31
CA LYS A 472 19.32 12.70 -0.83
C LYS A 472 18.02 12.69 -1.66
N ILE A 473 16.87 12.65 -0.99
CA ILE A 473 15.52 12.63 -1.61
C ILE A 473 15.19 13.97 -2.28
N ARG A 474 15.45 15.08 -1.58
CA ARG A 474 15.14 16.44 -2.03
C ARG A 474 16.06 16.91 -3.16
N ALA A 475 17.35 16.60 -3.08
CA ALA A 475 18.34 16.94 -4.11
C ALA A 475 18.00 16.32 -5.46
N ARG A 476 17.54 15.06 -5.49
CA ARG A 476 17.13 14.37 -6.73
C ARG A 476 16.07 15.14 -7.50
N VAL A 477 15.13 15.79 -6.82
CA VAL A 477 14.03 16.51 -7.49
C VAL A 477 14.33 18.01 -7.67
N GLY A 478 15.57 18.44 -7.40
CA GLY A 478 16.05 19.79 -7.68
C GLY A 478 15.79 20.81 -6.56
N ILE A 479 15.46 20.37 -5.34
CA ILE A 479 15.38 21.30 -4.20
C ILE A 479 16.80 21.81 -3.88
N PRO A 480 17.02 23.14 -3.77
CA PRO A 480 18.33 23.71 -3.43
C PRO A 480 18.81 23.26 -2.05
N SER A 481 20.12 23.13 -1.85
CA SER A 481 20.69 22.74 -0.55
C SER A 481 20.54 23.79 0.56
N ASP A 482 20.09 25.00 0.22
CA ASP A 482 19.93 26.12 1.15
C ASP A 482 19.06 25.74 2.36
N ASN A 483 19.47 26.20 3.55
CA ASN A 483 18.77 25.94 4.80
C ASN A 483 18.46 24.44 5.01
N ASN A 484 19.44 23.57 4.71
CA ASN A 484 19.31 22.11 4.75
C ASN A 484 18.17 21.60 3.86
N TYR A 485 18.18 21.97 2.58
CA TYR A 485 17.11 21.66 1.65
C TYR A 485 15.74 22.18 2.08
N GLY A 486 15.72 23.32 2.77
CA GLY A 486 14.52 23.93 3.35
C GLY A 486 14.01 23.28 4.65
N VAL A 487 14.66 22.23 5.17
CA VAL A 487 14.30 21.59 6.44
C VAL A 487 14.53 22.52 7.63
N GLY A 488 15.53 23.40 7.55
CA GLY A 488 15.92 24.28 8.65
C GLY A 488 16.86 23.63 9.66
N ASN A 489 17.02 24.30 10.81
CA ASN A 489 17.81 23.81 11.92
C ASN A 489 16.92 23.05 12.90
N LEU A 490 17.22 21.76 13.10
CA LEU A 490 16.50 20.90 14.04
C LEU A 490 17.34 20.75 15.31
N SER A 491 16.73 20.97 16.48
CA SER A 491 17.43 20.93 17.77
C SER A 491 17.11 19.71 18.62
N THR A 492 16.09 18.93 18.24
CA THR A 492 15.67 17.73 18.97
C THR A 492 15.42 16.57 18.03
N LYS A 493 15.57 15.34 18.55
CA LYS A 493 15.20 14.13 17.80
C LYS A 493 13.73 14.14 17.36
N TYR A 494 12.84 14.77 18.13
CA TYR A 494 11.43 14.84 17.81
C TYR A 494 11.16 15.68 16.56
N GLN A 495 11.84 16.81 16.42
CA GLN A 495 11.81 17.62 15.20
C GLN A 495 12.43 16.86 14.02
N ALA A 496 13.50 16.07 14.23
CA ALA A 496 14.06 15.23 13.19
C ALA A 496 13.10 14.13 12.73
N ILE A 497 12.45 13.44 13.66
CA ILE A 497 11.43 12.42 13.34
C ILE A 497 10.28 13.07 12.57
N GLU A 498 9.76 14.20 13.05
CA GLU A 498 8.66 14.91 12.40
C GLU A 498 9.04 15.37 10.98
N ALA A 499 10.26 15.88 10.78
CA ALA A 499 10.76 16.26 9.47
C ALA A 499 10.86 15.05 8.51
N VAL A 500 11.32 13.89 8.99
CA VAL A 500 11.35 12.66 8.19
C VAL A 500 9.92 12.19 7.86
N LEU A 501 9.01 12.18 8.83
CA LEU A 501 7.60 11.81 8.59
C LEU A 501 6.92 12.75 7.60
N TYR A 502 7.23 14.05 7.66
CA TYR A 502 6.76 15.03 6.69
C TYR A 502 7.30 14.73 5.29
N GLU A 503 8.60 14.45 5.15
CA GLU A 503 9.18 14.07 3.86
C GLU A 503 8.59 12.76 3.32
N ARG A 504 8.32 11.77 4.18
CA ARG A 504 7.62 10.53 3.81
C ARG A 504 6.23 10.81 3.24
N ARG A 505 5.45 11.72 3.86
CA ARG A 505 4.11 12.09 3.37
C ARG A 505 4.16 12.72 1.97
N VAL A 506 5.17 13.54 1.69
CA VAL A 506 5.36 14.19 0.38
C VAL A 506 5.84 13.18 -0.66
N GLU A 507 6.91 12.46 -0.34
CA GLU A 507 7.57 11.55 -1.26
C GLU A 507 6.67 10.37 -1.63
N LEU A 508 6.01 9.75 -0.65
CA LEU A 508 5.20 8.53 -0.80
C LEU A 508 3.70 8.81 -0.92
N ALA A 509 3.30 10.06 -1.19
CA ALA A 509 1.90 10.46 -1.34
C ALA A 509 1.19 9.56 -2.36
N TYR A 510 0.00 9.06 -2.01
CA TYR A 510 -0.85 8.20 -2.85
C TYR A 510 -0.21 6.85 -3.27
N GLU A 511 0.79 6.35 -2.52
CA GLU A 511 1.42 5.03 -2.73
C GLU A 511 1.00 3.99 -1.66
N GLY A 512 -0.13 4.21 -0.98
CA GLY A 512 -0.70 3.27 -0.01
C GLY A 512 0.08 3.16 1.32
N LYS A 513 0.99 4.10 1.59
CA LYS A 513 1.88 4.06 2.78
C LYS A 513 1.35 4.83 3.98
N ARG A 514 0.58 5.90 3.74
CA ARG A 514 0.24 6.90 4.76
C ARG A 514 -0.49 6.32 5.96
N PHE A 515 -1.44 5.41 5.75
CA PHE A 515 -2.18 4.76 6.84
C PHE A 515 -1.24 4.03 7.81
N TRP A 516 -0.25 3.29 7.28
CA TRP A 516 0.68 2.52 8.08
C TRP A 516 1.64 3.41 8.87
N ASP A 517 2.04 4.55 8.31
CA ASP A 517 2.81 5.57 9.05
C ASP A 517 1.97 6.18 10.18
N ILE A 518 0.69 6.51 9.94
CA ILE A 518 -0.24 6.99 10.97
C ILE A 518 -0.45 5.94 12.07
N GLN A 519 -0.64 4.68 11.70
CA GLN A 519 -0.93 3.59 12.64
C GLN A 519 0.28 3.31 13.55
N ARG A 520 1.46 3.07 12.97
CA ARG A 520 2.65 2.69 13.75
C ARG A 520 3.15 3.81 14.66
N TRP A 521 2.93 5.07 14.26
CA TRP A 521 3.21 6.25 15.07
C TRP A 521 2.04 6.69 15.96
N MET A 522 0.89 6.04 15.88
CA MET A 522 -0.28 6.35 16.69
C MET A 522 -0.78 7.80 16.54
N LEU A 523 -0.88 8.30 15.30
CA LEU A 523 -1.11 9.73 15.02
C LEU A 523 -2.58 10.21 15.05
N TYR A 524 -3.58 9.33 15.19
CA TYR A 524 -4.96 9.79 15.38
C TYR A 524 -5.18 10.47 16.73
N ASP A 525 -4.46 9.98 17.75
CA ASP A 525 -4.49 10.29 19.19
C ASP A 525 -5.78 10.91 19.78
N ASN A 526 -6.48 10.14 20.63
CA ASN A 526 -7.56 10.56 21.53
C ASN A 526 -7.26 10.14 22.98
N THR A 527 -5.99 10.17 23.38
CA THR A 527 -5.59 9.93 24.76
C THR A 527 -5.20 11.24 25.43
N ASP A 528 -5.80 11.54 26.59
CA ASP A 528 -5.44 12.67 27.47
C ASP A 528 -4.05 12.48 28.14
N LYS A 529 -3.08 11.89 27.43
CA LYS A 529 -1.81 11.44 28.00
C LYS A 529 -0.67 12.32 27.51
N SER A 530 -0.22 13.18 28.41
CA SER A 530 1.13 13.77 28.35
C SER A 530 2.15 12.68 28.02
N GLY A 531 2.87 12.82 26.90
CA GLY A 531 3.90 11.88 26.48
C GLY A 531 3.53 10.95 25.32
N SER A 532 2.35 11.12 24.69
CA SER A 532 2.04 10.47 23.42
C SER A 532 3.02 10.86 22.31
N SER A 533 3.13 10.03 21.27
CA SER A 533 3.93 10.34 20.08
C SER A 533 3.53 11.67 19.44
N VAL A 534 2.23 11.94 19.31
CA VAL A 534 1.70 13.21 18.77
C VAL A 534 2.21 14.41 19.57
N SER A 535 2.06 14.37 20.90
CA SER A 535 2.51 15.46 21.78
C SER A 535 4.04 15.66 21.75
N LYS A 536 4.80 14.56 21.70
CA LYS A 536 6.27 14.58 21.64
C LYS A 536 6.79 15.16 20.32
N LEU A 537 6.13 14.82 19.21
CA LEU A 537 6.47 15.32 17.88
C LEU A 537 5.94 16.73 17.60
N GLY A 538 5.13 17.30 18.49
CA GLY A 538 4.50 18.61 18.28
C GLY A 538 3.48 18.63 17.14
N LEU A 539 2.84 17.49 16.89
CA LEU A 539 1.83 17.33 15.84
C LEU A 539 0.43 17.61 16.40
N THR A 540 -0.49 17.96 15.52
CA THR A 540 -1.93 17.94 15.82
C THR A 540 -2.46 16.52 15.61
N PRO A 541 -3.27 15.97 16.54
CA PRO A 541 -3.94 14.69 16.31
C PRO A 541 -4.81 14.72 15.05
N ILE A 542 -4.94 13.58 14.36
CA ILE A 542 -5.85 13.47 13.20
C ILE A 542 -7.32 13.42 13.66
N ASN A 543 -7.60 12.88 14.85
CA ASN A 543 -8.95 12.95 15.42
C ASN A 543 -9.40 14.40 15.58
N GLY A 544 -10.69 14.64 15.30
CA GLY A 544 -11.29 15.97 15.31
C GLY A 544 -10.99 16.80 14.06
N THR A 545 -10.16 16.31 13.13
CA THR A 545 -9.97 16.96 11.83
C THR A 545 -11.04 16.51 10.82
N ALA A 546 -11.24 17.30 9.77
CA ALA A 546 -12.08 16.95 8.62
C ALA A 546 -11.31 17.22 7.33
N ARG A 547 -11.60 16.45 6.28
CA ARG A 547 -11.01 16.67 4.95
C ARG A 547 -11.84 17.67 4.18
N GLU A 548 -11.15 18.64 3.59
CA GLU A 548 -11.80 19.81 2.99
C GLU A 548 -11.45 19.94 1.52
N GLY A 549 -12.38 20.57 0.79
CA GLY A 549 -12.34 20.74 -0.65
C GLY A 549 -12.91 22.11 -1.01
N TYR A 550 -12.58 22.57 -2.22
CA TYR A 550 -12.92 23.91 -2.68
C TYR A 550 -13.19 23.88 -4.17
N TYR A 551 -13.94 24.87 -4.64
CA TYR A 551 -14.18 25.12 -6.05
C TYR A 551 -13.53 26.43 -6.47
N TRP A 552 -13.02 26.46 -7.69
CA TRP A 552 -12.95 27.72 -8.44
C TRP A 552 -14.34 28.07 -8.95
N GLN A 553 -15.02 28.98 -8.26
CA GLN A 553 -16.36 29.45 -8.59
C GLN A 553 -16.26 30.76 -9.38
N ALA A 554 -16.92 30.84 -10.53
CA ALA A 554 -17.01 32.07 -11.29
C ALA A 554 -17.62 33.18 -10.43
N LYS A 555 -17.02 34.37 -10.46
CA LYS A 555 -17.49 35.54 -9.71
C LYS A 555 -18.84 36.03 -10.22
N ASP A 556 -18.99 36.06 -11.53
CA ASP A 556 -20.21 36.52 -12.19
C ASP A 556 -21.20 35.37 -12.37
N TYR A 557 -22.46 35.65 -12.09
CA TYR A 557 -23.55 34.71 -12.31
C TYR A 557 -24.08 34.83 -13.74
N SER A 558 -23.91 33.76 -14.52
CA SER A 558 -24.30 33.69 -15.93
C SER A 558 -24.55 32.23 -16.31
N ASP A 559 -25.33 31.99 -17.37
CA ASP A 559 -25.45 30.65 -17.98
C ASP A 559 -24.22 30.27 -18.80
N SER A 560 -23.40 31.25 -19.19
CA SER A 560 -22.26 31.06 -20.09
C SER A 560 -20.99 30.68 -19.34
N ASP A 561 -20.12 29.92 -20.01
CA ASP A 561 -18.77 29.65 -19.52
C ASP A 561 -18.03 30.98 -19.27
N PRO A 562 -17.45 31.20 -18.08
CA PRO A 562 -16.78 32.44 -17.71
C PRO A 562 -15.47 32.69 -18.47
N LEU A 563 -14.89 31.66 -19.11
CA LEU A 563 -13.63 31.77 -19.84
C LEU A 563 -13.84 31.73 -21.36
N THR A 564 -13.01 32.49 -22.07
CA THR A 564 -12.91 32.45 -23.53
C THR A 564 -12.02 31.31 -24.01
N ALA A 565 -11.99 31.07 -25.32
CA ALA A 565 -11.05 30.11 -25.91
C ALA A 565 -9.59 30.56 -25.76
N GLU A 566 -9.33 31.87 -25.73
CA GLU A 566 -7.99 32.43 -25.51
C GLU A 566 -7.51 32.20 -24.08
N ASP A 567 -8.37 32.43 -23.08
CA ASP A 567 -8.06 32.13 -21.68
C ASP A 567 -7.67 30.65 -21.50
N ARG A 568 -8.40 29.75 -22.16
CA ARG A 568 -8.16 28.31 -22.11
C ARG A 568 -6.98 27.83 -22.96
N SER A 569 -6.35 28.70 -23.74
CA SER A 569 -5.22 28.35 -24.62
C SER A 569 -3.88 28.29 -23.90
N ILE A 570 -3.81 28.74 -22.63
CA ILE A 570 -2.58 28.60 -21.84
C ILE A 570 -2.22 27.13 -21.66
N LEU A 571 -0.93 26.84 -21.72
CA LEU A 571 -0.36 25.51 -21.49
C LEU A 571 0.68 25.65 -20.40
N ILE A 572 0.40 25.07 -19.23
CA ILE A 572 1.30 25.08 -18.09
C ILE A 572 2.12 23.80 -18.16
N ASP A 573 3.36 23.93 -18.64
CA ASP A 573 4.33 22.84 -18.75
C ASP A 573 5.44 23.04 -17.72
N PRO A 574 5.50 22.23 -16.64
CA PRO A 574 6.52 22.39 -15.61
C PRO A 574 7.95 22.12 -16.08
N ASP A 575 8.14 21.59 -17.30
CA ASP A 575 9.46 21.44 -17.93
C ASP A 575 9.83 22.63 -18.85
N ALA A 576 8.92 23.59 -19.05
CA ALA A 576 9.17 24.74 -19.92
C ALA A 576 10.05 25.82 -19.25
N ALA A 577 10.90 26.47 -20.05
CA ALA A 577 11.79 27.52 -19.55
C ALA A 577 11.04 28.75 -19.01
N ASP A 578 9.84 29.00 -19.51
CA ASP A 578 8.94 30.10 -19.13
C ASP A 578 7.84 29.67 -18.16
N PHE A 579 7.98 28.52 -17.50
CA PHE A 579 6.97 27.95 -16.59
C PHE A 579 6.41 28.95 -15.56
N LYS A 580 7.26 29.82 -14.98
CA LYS A 580 6.80 30.85 -14.04
C LYS A 580 5.83 31.84 -14.69
N ALA A 581 6.09 32.27 -15.93
CA ALA A 581 5.20 33.17 -16.66
C ALA A 581 3.86 32.48 -17.01
N GLN A 582 3.88 31.17 -17.27
CA GLN A 582 2.68 30.38 -17.48
C GLN A 582 1.81 30.32 -16.21
N LEU A 583 2.41 30.10 -15.04
CA LEU A 583 1.69 30.15 -13.75
C LEU A 583 1.15 31.56 -13.45
N ASP A 584 1.90 32.61 -13.75
CA ASP A 584 1.45 33.99 -13.58
C ASP A 584 0.23 34.31 -14.48
N SER A 585 0.19 33.72 -15.68
CA SER A 585 -0.96 33.83 -16.59
C SER A 585 -2.20 33.14 -16.04
N LEU A 586 -2.07 31.90 -15.50
CA LEU A 586 -3.18 31.22 -14.82
C LEU A 586 -3.69 32.03 -13.62
N LYS A 587 -2.77 32.56 -12.82
CA LYS A 587 -3.10 33.42 -11.68
C LYS A 587 -3.90 34.64 -12.10
N ALA A 588 -3.51 35.32 -13.18
CA ALA A 588 -4.25 36.46 -13.72
C ALA A 588 -5.68 36.08 -14.14
N ILE A 589 -5.86 34.92 -14.79
CA ILE A 589 -7.18 34.39 -15.17
C ILE A 589 -8.02 34.12 -13.91
N TYR A 590 -7.48 33.43 -12.91
CA TYR A 590 -8.19 33.18 -11.66
C TYR A 590 -8.55 34.47 -10.93
N GLN A 591 -7.63 35.43 -10.86
CA GLN A 591 -7.88 36.73 -10.27
C GLN A 591 -8.94 37.54 -11.02
N ALA A 592 -9.06 37.39 -12.33
CA ALA A 592 -10.10 38.07 -13.10
C ALA A 592 -11.46 37.39 -12.87
N HIS A 593 -11.57 36.08 -13.08
CA HIS A 593 -12.84 35.39 -13.29
C HIS A 593 -13.37 34.62 -12.08
N PHE A 594 -12.53 34.24 -11.12
CA PHE A 594 -12.90 33.24 -10.11
C PHE A 594 -12.65 33.68 -8.66
N VAL A 595 -13.35 33.01 -7.75
CA VAL A 595 -13.13 33.06 -6.31
C VAL A 595 -13.09 31.63 -5.78
N MET A 596 -12.13 31.34 -4.91
CA MET A 596 -12.06 30.05 -4.23
C MET A 596 -13.20 29.97 -3.21
N THR A 597 -14.08 28.99 -3.38
CA THR A 597 -15.30 28.82 -2.58
C THR A 597 -15.30 27.44 -1.93
N PRO A 598 -15.64 27.31 -0.63
CA PRO A 598 -15.83 25.99 -0.02
C PRO A 598 -16.85 25.13 -0.77
N LEU A 599 -16.82 23.82 -0.53
CA LEU A 599 -17.86 22.93 -1.06
C LEU A 599 -19.25 23.34 -0.58
N ASP A 600 -20.27 23.17 -1.43
CA ASP A 600 -21.67 23.45 -1.06
C ASP A 600 -22.18 22.51 0.06
N LYS A 601 -21.51 21.37 0.23
CA LYS A 601 -21.74 20.40 1.31
C LYS A 601 -20.40 20.01 1.91
N PRO A 602 -20.32 19.71 3.22
CA PRO A 602 -19.12 19.13 3.83
C PRO A 602 -18.67 17.91 3.04
N TRP A 603 -17.37 17.81 2.76
CA TRP A 603 -16.84 16.66 2.03
C TRP A 603 -17.01 15.40 2.88
N ASP A 604 -16.52 15.47 4.12
CA ASP A 604 -16.73 14.46 5.13
C ASP A 604 -18.10 14.62 5.79
N GLN A 605 -18.98 13.66 5.55
CA GLN A 605 -20.34 13.66 6.08
C GLN A 605 -20.87 12.25 6.28
N VAL A 606 -21.74 12.09 7.28
CA VAL A 606 -22.52 10.86 7.53
C VAL A 606 -23.98 11.27 7.53
N ASN A 607 -24.81 10.59 6.73
CA ASN A 607 -26.24 10.92 6.56
C ASN A 607 -26.47 12.42 6.24
N SER A 608 -25.66 12.99 5.35
CA SER A 608 -25.66 14.42 4.97
C SER A 608 -25.35 15.41 6.10
N THR A 609 -24.81 14.95 7.23
CA THR A 609 -24.34 15.80 8.34
C THR A 609 -22.82 15.85 8.33
N ALA A 610 -22.23 17.04 8.43
CA ALA A 610 -20.79 17.22 8.58
C ALA A 610 -20.25 16.32 9.69
N THR A 611 -19.09 15.72 9.48
CA THR A 611 -18.43 14.93 10.53
C THR A 611 -16.92 15.17 10.51
N THR A 612 -16.29 14.80 11.62
CA THR A 612 -14.83 14.78 11.77
C THR A 612 -14.37 13.33 11.89
N ILE A 613 -13.08 13.11 11.66
CA ILE A 613 -12.42 11.82 11.90
C ILE A 613 -12.48 11.51 13.40
N GLU A 614 -13.00 10.34 13.75
CA GLU A 614 -13.04 9.83 15.13
C GLU A 614 -12.56 8.36 15.15
N PHE A 615 -11.32 8.15 15.59
CA PHE A 615 -10.65 6.85 15.63
C PHE A 615 -10.32 6.46 17.07
N GLN A 616 -10.82 5.32 17.54
CA GLN A 616 -10.66 4.88 18.93
C GLN A 616 -9.30 4.17 19.18
N PRO A 617 -8.77 4.17 20.43
CA PRO A 617 -7.47 3.56 20.72
C PRO A 617 -7.41 2.06 20.39
N ASN A 618 -8.52 1.34 20.53
CA ASN A 618 -8.59 -0.08 20.20
C ASN A 618 -8.55 -0.34 18.68
N TYR A 619 -8.67 0.67 17.81
CA TYR A 619 -8.66 0.48 16.35
C TYR A 619 -7.26 0.42 15.75
N TYR A 620 -6.22 0.79 16.51
CA TYR A 620 -4.85 0.66 16.04
C TYR A 620 -4.50 -0.79 15.70
N LEU A 621 -5.02 -1.76 16.45
CA LEU A 621 -5.02 -3.18 16.12
C LEU A 621 -6.41 -3.74 16.32
N SER A 622 -7.00 -4.27 15.26
CA SER A 622 -8.33 -4.84 15.30
C SER A 622 -8.41 -6.06 16.21
N GLY A 623 -9.60 -6.37 16.71
CA GLY A 623 -9.86 -7.62 17.40
C GLY A 623 -9.87 -8.81 16.43
N LEU A 624 -9.92 -10.03 16.96
CA LEU A 624 -10.22 -11.21 16.16
C LEU A 624 -11.73 -11.27 15.86
N PRO A 625 -12.14 -11.65 14.65
CA PRO A 625 -13.54 -11.68 14.26
C PRO A 625 -14.31 -12.81 14.96
N ALA A 626 -15.61 -12.60 15.18
CA ALA A 626 -16.52 -13.54 15.85
C ALA A 626 -16.51 -14.94 15.22
N SER A 627 -16.41 -15.03 13.89
CA SER A 627 -16.32 -16.30 13.15
C SER A 627 -15.08 -17.12 13.50
N VAL A 628 -13.99 -16.48 13.92
CA VAL A 628 -12.75 -17.14 14.32
C VAL A 628 -12.83 -17.54 15.79
N LEU A 629 -13.25 -16.63 16.66
CA LEU A 629 -13.30 -16.89 18.11
C LEU A 629 -14.35 -17.94 18.50
N SER A 630 -15.47 -18.01 17.79
CA SER A 630 -16.54 -18.99 18.06
C SER A 630 -16.10 -20.45 17.87
N THR A 631 -15.12 -20.71 17.01
CA THR A 631 -14.61 -22.07 16.72
C THR A 631 -13.23 -22.34 17.31
N ASN A 632 -12.55 -21.34 17.84
CA ASN A 632 -11.17 -21.43 18.34
C ASN A 632 -11.08 -20.81 19.74
N SER A 633 -11.63 -21.49 20.74
CA SER A 633 -11.76 -20.96 22.11
C SER A 633 -10.41 -20.74 22.84
N TRP A 634 -9.30 -21.23 22.30
CA TRP A 634 -7.96 -21.00 22.81
C TRP A 634 -7.32 -19.70 22.28
N LEU A 635 -7.95 -19.01 21.33
CA LEU A 635 -7.48 -17.73 20.84
C LEU A 635 -7.99 -16.60 21.74
N GLU A 636 -7.06 -15.83 22.29
CA GLU A 636 -7.39 -14.67 23.12
C GLU A 636 -7.73 -13.44 22.26
N GLN A 637 -8.73 -12.67 22.69
CA GLN A 637 -9.08 -11.39 22.08
C GLN A 637 -8.14 -10.27 22.55
N ASN A 638 -7.87 -9.29 21.68
CA ASN A 638 -7.08 -8.09 22.01
C ASN A 638 -7.74 -7.27 23.13
N GLN A 639 -6.92 -6.73 24.03
CA GLN A 639 -7.38 -5.73 25.00
C GLN A 639 -8.04 -4.54 24.28
N GLY A 640 -9.18 -4.08 24.79
CA GLY A 640 -10.01 -3.05 24.16
C GLY A 640 -11.06 -3.57 23.19
N TRP A 641 -11.07 -4.89 22.92
CA TRP A 641 -12.14 -5.57 22.17
C TRP A 641 -12.82 -6.62 23.05
N ASN A 642 -14.12 -6.84 22.86
CA ASN A 642 -14.86 -7.94 23.44
C ASN A 642 -14.74 -9.20 22.57
N ASP A 643 -14.64 -10.36 23.21
CA ASP A 643 -14.61 -11.66 22.55
C ASP A 643 -16.01 -12.09 22.08
N TYR A 644 -16.11 -13.30 21.52
CA TYR A 644 -17.38 -13.85 21.03
C TYR A 644 -18.44 -14.04 22.12
N SER A 645 -18.03 -14.23 23.38
CA SER A 645 -18.92 -14.35 24.54
C SER A 645 -19.33 -13.00 25.14
N GLY A 646 -18.74 -11.90 24.64
CA GLY A 646 -18.91 -10.55 25.17
C GLY A 646 -17.96 -10.21 26.33
N ALA A 647 -17.02 -11.08 26.66
CA ALA A 647 -16.01 -10.81 27.69
C ALA A 647 -14.89 -9.92 27.12
N THR A 648 -14.30 -9.08 27.97
CA THR A 648 -13.19 -8.20 27.54
C THR A 648 -11.95 -9.03 27.22
N GLY A 649 -11.30 -8.72 26.08
CA GLY A 649 -10.08 -9.38 25.65
C GLY A 649 -8.90 -9.17 26.61
N SER A 650 -8.07 -10.20 26.73
CA SER A 650 -6.92 -10.25 27.63
C SER A 650 -5.57 -10.03 26.95
N PHE A 651 -5.49 -10.21 25.62
CA PHE A 651 -4.23 -10.22 24.89
C PHE A 651 -3.63 -8.81 24.79
N ASP A 652 -2.49 -8.59 25.45
CA ASP A 652 -1.69 -7.36 25.34
C ASP A 652 -0.72 -7.49 24.16
N TYR A 653 -1.00 -6.75 23.08
CA TYR A 653 -0.19 -6.77 21.87
C TYR A 653 1.18 -6.09 22.01
N GLN A 654 1.42 -5.33 23.08
CA GLN A 654 2.69 -4.64 23.32
C GLN A 654 3.61 -5.39 24.31
N ASN A 655 3.18 -6.50 24.90
CA ASN A 655 4.03 -7.33 25.77
C ASN A 655 4.83 -8.37 25.01
#